data_AF-F2WWM1-F1
#
_entry.id   AF-F2WWM1-F1
#
_cell.length_a   1.000
_cell.length_b   1.000
_cell.length_c   1.000
_cell.angle_alpha   90.00
_cell.angle_beta   90.00
_cell.angle_gamma   90.00
#
_symmetry.space_group_name_H-M   'P 1'
#
loop_
_entity.id
_entity.type
_entity.pdbx_description
1 polymer ?
#
loop_
_entity_poly.entity_id
_entity_poly.type
_entity_poly.pdbx_seq_one_letter_code
_entity_poly.pdbx_strand_id
1 'polypeptide(L)'
;MFASKSERKVHYSIRKFSIGVASVVVASLFLGGVVHAEGVRSGNNSTVTSSGQDISKKYADEVESHLQSILKDVNKNLKKVQHTQNVDFNKKLSAIKTKYLYELSVLEEKSEAELTSKTKETKEELDAAFEQFKKDTLSTEPEKKVAEAQKKVAEAKKKAEVQKEEDHRNYPTITYKTLELEIAEFDVKVKEAELELVKKEADESRNEGTINQAKAKVESEKAEATRLKKIKTDREKAEEEAKRRADAKEQDESKRRKSRVKRGDLGEQATPDKKENDAKSSDSSVGEKTLPSPSLKPGKKVAEAEKKVEEADKKAKAQKEEDRRNYPTNTYKTLELEIAESDVKVKEAELELVKEEAKEPQNEEKIKQAKAKVESKKAEATRLEKIKTDRKKAEEEAKRKAAEEDKVKEKPAEQPKPAPAPQPEKPAPKPENPAEQPKAEKPADQQAEEDYARRSEEEYNRLTQQQPPKTEKPAPAPQPEQPAPAPKTGWKQENGMWYFYNTDGSMATGWLQNNGSWYYLNANGAMATGWLQYNGSWYYLNSNGAMATGWLQYNDSWYYLNANGAMETGWLEYNGSWYYLNANGDMAIGWLQYNGSWYYLNANGDMATGWLQYNGSWYYLNSNGAMVTGWLQNNGSWYYLNANGSMATGWVKDGDTWYYLEASGAMKASQWFKVSDKWYYVNGSGALAVNTTVDGYGVNANGEWVN
;
A
#
# COMPACT_ATOMS: atom_id res chain seq x y z
N MET A 1 40.99 44.01 -21.50
CA MET A 1 40.92 42.53 -21.63
C MET A 1 40.86 41.92 -20.23
N PHE A 2 40.51 40.62 -20.13
CA PHE A 2 40.32 39.79 -18.93
C PHE A 2 41.04 40.28 -17.65
N ALA A 3 40.33 40.66 -16.59
CA ALA A 3 39.49 39.84 -15.69
C ALA A 3 40.33 38.99 -14.70
N SER A 4 40.30 39.40 -13.43
CA SER A 4 40.92 38.70 -12.30
C SER A 4 39.86 38.11 -11.36
N LYS A 5 40.28 37.25 -10.44
CA LYS A 5 39.42 36.49 -9.53
C LYS A 5 38.58 37.38 -8.61
N SER A 6 37.34 36.97 -8.35
CA SER A 6 36.62 37.33 -7.12
C SER A 6 35.82 36.13 -6.62
N GLU A 7 36.07 35.70 -5.39
CA GLU A 7 35.34 34.62 -4.72
C GLU A 7 33.92 35.10 -4.36
N ARG A 8 32.88 34.29 -4.64
CA ARG A 8 31.51 34.63 -4.26
C ARG A 8 31.05 33.78 -3.07
N LYS A 9 31.13 34.36 -1.87
CA LYS A 9 30.63 33.76 -0.62
C LYS A 9 29.12 33.52 -0.72
N VAL A 10 28.68 32.31 -0.38
CA VAL A 10 27.26 31.97 -0.25
C VAL A 10 26.76 32.41 1.13
N HIS A 11 25.98 33.49 1.18
CA HIS A 11 25.38 33.98 2.42
C HIS A 11 24.01 33.32 2.68
N TYR A 12 23.99 32.32 3.56
CA TYR A 12 22.73 31.78 4.10
C TYR A 12 22.03 32.83 4.98
N SER A 13 20.88 33.33 4.51
CA SER A 13 20.09 34.35 5.21
C SER A 13 19.00 33.71 6.08
N ILE A 14 19.31 33.43 7.34
CA ILE A 14 18.34 32.93 8.33
C ILE A 14 17.37 34.07 8.69
N ARG A 15 16.19 34.12 8.05
CA ARG A 15 15.10 35.01 8.45
C ARG A 15 14.37 34.44 9.67
N LYS A 16 14.72 34.92 10.86
CA LYS A 16 13.85 34.84 12.04
C LYS A 16 12.64 35.75 11.81
N PHE A 17 11.43 35.20 11.80
CA PHE A 17 10.22 36.02 11.95
C PHE A 17 9.87 36.14 13.43
N SER A 18 9.97 37.35 13.96
CA SER A 18 9.53 37.68 15.31
C SER A 18 8.04 38.02 15.28
N ILE A 19 7.27 37.51 16.26
CA ILE A 19 5.86 37.89 16.43
C ILE A 19 5.81 39.33 16.93
N GLY A 20 5.25 40.23 16.13
CA GLY A 20 5.03 41.62 16.50
C GLY A 20 3.75 41.78 17.30
N VAL A 21 3.88 42.16 18.58
CA VAL A 21 2.73 42.62 19.39
C VAL A 21 2.55 44.12 19.16
N ALA A 22 1.34 44.54 18.82
CA ALA A 22 0.95 45.94 18.70
C ALA A 22 -0.46 46.14 19.27
N SER A 23 -0.63 47.09 20.18
CA SER A 23 -1.87 47.32 20.93
C SER A 23 -2.49 48.67 20.61
N VAL A 24 -3.79 48.71 20.28
CA VAL A 24 -4.61 49.93 20.25
C VAL A 24 -5.98 49.63 20.88
N VAL A 25 -6.07 49.87 22.19
CA VAL A 25 -6.90 50.91 22.84
C VAL A 25 -8.31 51.18 22.29
N VAL A 26 -9.32 51.02 23.16
CA VAL A 26 -10.24 52.08 23.68
C VAL A 26 -10.81 51.58 25.03
N ALA A 27 -11.11 52.48 25.97
CA ALA A 27 -11.73 52.16 27.25
C ALA A 27 -12.87 53.13 27.58
N SER A 28 -13.89 52.69 28.34
CA SER A 28 -14.82 53.57 29.09
C SER A 28 -15.82 52.79 29.95
N LEU A 29 -15.72 52.93 31.29
CA LEU A 29 -16.75 53.42 32.24
C LEU A 29 -16.61 52.81 33.65
N PHE A 30 -16.81 53.66 34.66
CA PHE A 30 -16.69 53.34 36.10
C PHE A 30 -18.04 53.53 36.80
N LEU A 31 -18.26 52.71 37.83
CA LEU A 31 -19.05 52.96 39.06
C LEU A 31 -20.56 53.25 38.99
N GLY A 32 -21.28 52.58 39.90
CA GLY A 32 -22.64 52.90 40.32
C GLY A 32 -23.08 51.98 41.47
N GLY A 33 -23.01 52.48 42.72
CA GLY A 33 -23.30 51.66 43.90
C GLY A 33 -22.98 52.36 45.23
N VAL A 34 -23.87 53.26 45.67
CA VAL A 34 -23.72 54.05 46.91
C VAL A 34 -24.72 53.58 47.96
N VAL A 35 -24.25 53.30 49.19
CA VAL A 35 -24.97 53.59 50.45
C VAL A 35 -23.94 53.95 51.54
N HIS A 36 -24.36 54.65 52.60
CA HIS A 36 -23.52 55.14 53.71
C HIS A 36 -23.47 54.17 54.92
N ALA A 37 -22.77 54.58 55.98
CA ALA A 37 -22.36 53.76 57.14
C ALA A 37 -23.20 54.01 58.43
N GLU A 38 -22.67 53.49 59.56
CA GLU A 38 -23.10 53.61 60.97
C GLU A 38 -24.32 52.78 61.45
N GLY A 39 -24.22 52.13 62.63
CA GLY A 39 -25.38 51.37 63.16
C GLY A 39 -25.25 50.36 64.33
N VAL A 40 -24.47 50.61 65.39
CA VAL A 40 -24.79 50.21 66.80
C VAL A 40 -24.94 48.69 67.20
N ARG A 41 -24.05 48.27 68.12
CA ARG A 41 -24.18 47.26 69.22
C ARG A 41 -24.37 45.74 68.99
N SER A 42 -23.38 45.00 69.53
CA SER A 42 -23.48 44.05 70.67
C SER A 42 -24.15 42.67 70.49
N GLY A 43 -23.33 41.60 70.42
CA GLY A 43 -23.76 40.20 70.61
C GLY A 43 -22.57 39.25 70.77
N ASN A 44 -22.43 38.64 71.95
CA ASN A 44 -21.29 37.84 72.43
C ASN A 44 -20.79 36.70 71.52
N ASN A 45 -19.47 36.50 71.53
CA ASN A 45 -18.72 35.23 71.41
C ASN A 45 -19.25 34.07 70.53
N SER A 46 -18.50 33.76 69.48
CA SER A 46 -17.82 32.44 69.41
C SER A 46 -16.47 32.53 68.70
N THR A 47 -15.48 31.81 69.23
CA THR A 47 -14.09 31.89 68.78
C THR A 47 -13.85 30.94 67.60
N VAL A 48 -14.34 31.31 66.41
CA VAL A 48 -14.03 30.57 65.17
C VAL A 48 -12.53 30.73 64.89
N THR A 49 -11.80 29.61 64.92
CA THR A 49 -10.35 29.60 64.66
C THR A 49 -10.05 29.91 63.19
N SER A 50 -8.89 30.52 62.91
CA SER A 50 -8.52 30.96 61.55
C SER A 50 -8.49 29.83 60.51
N SER A 51 -8.28 28.58 60.94
CA SER A 51 -8.40 27.38 60.10
C SER A 51 -9.71 27.32 59.30
N GLY A 52 -10.83 27.76 59.88
CA GLY A 52 -12.14 27.74 59.24
C GLY A 52 -12.33 28.78 58.12
N GLN A 53 -11.43 29.76 57.96
CA GLN A 53 -11.47 30.69 56.81
C GLN A 53 -10.63 30.17 55.63
N ASP A 54 -9.43 29.64 55.88
CA ASP A 54 -8.59 29.06 54.82
C ASP A 54 -9.21 27.82 54.18
N ILE A 55 -9.85 26.93 54.97
CA ILE A 55 -10.51 25.73 54.44
C ILE A 55 -11.67 26.09 53.51
N SER A 56 -12.51 27.06 53.89
CA SER A 56 -13.63 27.54 53.06
C SER A 56 -13.13 28.15 51.75
N LYS A 57 -12.05 28.94 51.81
CA LYS A 57 -11.42 29.53 50.63
C LYS A 57 -10.86 28.46 49.67
N LYS A 58 -10.17 27.44 50.20
CA LYS A 58 -9.62 26.33 49.41
C LYS A 58 -10.69 25.62 48.58
N TYR A 59 -11.86 25.32 49.16
CA TYR A 59 -12.97 24.67 48.43
C TYR A 59 -13.67 25.62 47.44
N ALA A 60 -13.72 26.93 47.72
CA ALA A 60 -14.18 27.92 46.76
C ALA A 60 -13.24 28.05 45.54
N ASP A 61 -11.93 28.12 45.76
CA ASP A 61 -10.90 28.17 44.72
C ASP A 61 -10.92 26.90 43.84
N GLU A 62 -11.25 25.73 44.41
CA GLU A 62 -11.39 24.46 43.68
C GLU A 62 -12.58 24.46 42.71
N VAL A 63 -13.75 24.96 43.15
CA VAL A 63 -14.94 25.09 42.29
C VAL A 63 -14.74 26.17 41.21
N GLU A 64 -14.05 27.27 41.53
CA GLU A 64 -13.68 28.28 40.55
C GLU A 64 -12.76 27.70 39.46
N SER A 65 -11.72 26.96 39.84
CA SER A 65 -10.80 26.27 38.92
C SER A 65 -11.55 25.33 37.95
N HIS A 66 -12.53 24.58 38.47
CA HIS A 66 -13.34 23.67 37.67
C HIS A 66 -14.25 24.43 36.68
N LEU A 67 -14.89 25.51 37.11
CA LEU A 67 -15.67 26.41 36.24
C LEU A 67 -14.81 27.03 35.13
N GLN A 68 -13.59 27.47 35.44
CA GLN A 68 -12.65 28.00 34.44
C GLN A 68 -12.24 26.91 33.42
N SER A 69 -12.14 25.64 33.82
CA SER A 69 -11.91 24.52 32.88
C SER A 69 -13.09 24.32 31.94
N ILE A 70 -14.34 24.29 32.45
CA ILE A 70 -15.55 24.14 31.64
C ILE A 70 -15.68 25.31 30.65
N LEU A 71 -15.47 26.55 31.10
CA LEU A 71 -15.48 27.74 30.25
C LEU A 71 -14.39 27.71 29.17
N LYS A 72 -13.21 27.16 29.47
CA LYS A 72 -12.11 26.99 28.51
C LYS A 72 -12.46 25.97 27.42
N ASP A 73 -13.06 24.84 27.78
CA ASP A 73 -13.49 23.83 26.81
C ASP A 73 -14.72 24.25 26.00
N VAL A 74 -15.64 25.06 26.56
CA VAL A 74 -16.70 25.72 25.78
C VAL A 74 -16.09 26.66 24.72
N ASN A 75 -15.17 27.55 25.12
CA ASN A 75 -14.50 28.47 24.19
C ASN A 75 -13.69 27.74 23.10
N LYS A 76 -13.11 26.58 23.41
CA LYS A 76 -12.36 25.75 22.47
C LYS A 76 -13.22 25.16 21.34
N ASN A 77 -14.52 25.02 21.55
CA ASN A 77 -15.46 24.41 20.59
C ASN A 77 -16.28 25.45 19.78
N LEU A 78 -15.98 26.75 19.90
CA LEU A 78 -16.79 27.80 19.24
C LEU A 78 -16.58 27.89 17.72
N LYS A 79 -17.51 27.33 16.95
CA LYS A 79 -17.91 27.83 15.62
C LYS A 79 -19.41 28.13 15.58
N LYS A 80 -19.89 28.73 14.50
CA LYS A 80 -21.11 29.54 14.48
C LYS A 80 -22.39 28.70 14.57
N VAL A 81 -23.06 28.68 15.73
CA VAL A 81 -24.54 28.66 15.83
C VAL A 81 -24.97 29.00 17.27
N GLN A 82 -26.12 29.68 17.42
CA GLN A 82 -26.81 30.01 18.70
C GLN A 82 -26.01 30.74 19.81
N HIS A 83 -25.83 32.05 19.63
CA HIS A 83 -25.41 32.98 20.70
C HIS A 83 -26.35 32.97 21.92
N THR A 84 -27.64 32.67 21.76
CA THR A 84 -28.65 32.71 22.84
C THR A 84 -28.47 31.60 23.86
N GLN A 85 -28.37 30.33 23.41
CA GLN A 85 -28.18 29.17 24.31
C GLN A 85 -26.91 29.31 25.15
N ASN A 86 -25.82 29.80 24.56
CA ASN A 86 -24.57 30.04 25.26
C ASN A 86 -24.71 31.13 26.35
N VAL A 87 -25.50 32.18 26.11
CA VAL A 87 -25.78 33.21 27.12
C VAL A 87 -26.60 32.63 28.29
N ASP A 88 -27.60 31.80 28.01
CA ASP A 88 -28.44 31.21 29.05
C ASP A 88 -27.74 30.10 29.84
N PHE A 89 -26.84 29.33 29.21
CA PHE A 89 -25.96 28.41 29.93
C PHE A 89 -24.98 29.16 30.85
N ASN A 90 -24.37 30.25 30.40
CA ASN A 90 -23.51 31.09 31.24
C ASN A 90 -24.26 31.73 32.42
N LYS A 91 -25.52 32.17 32.23
CA LYS A 91 -26.40 32.59 33.35
C LYS A 91 -26.61 31.46 34.36
N LYS A 92 -26.88 30.24 33.89
CA LYS A 92 -27.11 29.07 34.75
C LYS A 92 -25.84 28.68 35.55
N LEU A 93 -24.67 28.64 34.91
CA LEU A 93 -23.39 28.44 35.59
C LEU A 93 -23.13 29.52 36.65
N SER A 94 -23.37 30.78 36.32
CA SER A 94 -23.23 31.90 37.27
C SER A 94 -24.18 31.77 38.47
N ALA A 95 -25.43 31.34 38.24
CA ALA A 95 -26.40 31.13 39.32
C ALA A 95 -25.98 29.99 40.27
N ILE A 96 -25.47 28.86 39.74
CA ILE A 96 -24.93 27.75 40.54
C ILE A 96 -23.73 28.23 41.38
N LYS A 97 -22.81 28.99 40.77
CA LYS A 97 -21.67 29.61 41.49
C LYS A 97 -22.14 30.52 42.63
N THR A 98 -23.11 31.41 42.37
CA THR A 98 -23.65 32.31 43.40
C THR A 98 -24.36 31.56 44.53
N LYS A 99 -25.13 30.52 44.21
CA LYS A 99 -25.77 29.61 45.18
C LYS A 99 -24.72 28.96 46.09
N TYR A 100 -23.69 28.33 45.52
CA TYR A 100 -22.63 27.67 46.30
C TYR A 100 -21.86 28.64 47.19
N LEU A 101 -21.49 29.82 46.67
CA LEU A 101 -20.80 30.85 47.46
C LEU A 101 -21.68 31.40 48.60
N TYR A 102 -22.99 31.52 48.39
CA TYR A 102 -23.94 31.88 49.45
C TYR A 102 -24.04 30.78 50.51
N GLU A 103 -24.19 29.51 50.10
CA GLU A 103 -24.24 28.38 51.03
C GLU A 103 -22.95 28.18 51.83
N LEU A 104 -21.78 28.45 51.24
CA LEU A 104 -20.51 28.51 51.98
C LEU A 104 -20.46 29.65 53.01
N SER A 105 -21.17 30.75 52.78
CA SER A 105 -21.21 31.91 53.68
C SER A 105 -22.20 31.78 54.84
N VAL A 106 -23.21 30.91 54.70
CA VAL A 106 -24.28 30.67 55.70
C VAL A 106 -23.96 29.48 56.63
N LEU A 107 -22.96 28.65 56.31
CA LEU A 107 -22.46 27.59 57.20
C LEU A 107 -21.62 28.16 58.35
N GLU A 108 -22.26 28.47 59.47
CA GLU A 108 -21.62 29.03 60.66
C GLU A 108 -20.69 28.02 61.37
N GLU A 109 -21.07 26.73 61.44
CA GLU A 109 -20.16 25.65 61.86
C GLU A 109 -19.63 24.85 60.65
N LYS A 110 -18.32 24.57 60.66
CA LYS A 110 -17.56 24.19 59.47
C LYS A 110 -17.01 22.78 59.56
N SER A 111 -17.89 21.79 59.50
CA SER A 111 -17.45 20.39 59.38
C SER A 111 -16.87 20.14 57.98
N GLU A 112 -15.68 19.55 57.91
CA GLU A 112 -15.02 19.28 56.62
C GLU A 112 -15.83 18.28 55.76
N ALA A 113 -16.58 17.37 56.41
CA ALA A 113 -17.49 16.45 55.76
C ALA A 113 -18.64 17.16 55.03
N GLU A 114 -19.27 18.17 55.64
CA GLU A 114 -20.38 18.91 55.04
C GLU A 114 -19.90 19.82 53.90
N LEU A 115 -18.76 20.50 54.10
CA LEU A 115 -18.10 21.26 53.03
C LEU A 115 -17.74 20.36 51.84
N THR A 116 -17.21 19.16 52.09
CA THR A 116 -16.90 18.16 51.04
C THR A 116 -18.18 17.69 50.35
N SER A 117 -19.26 17.44 51.09
CA SER A 117 -20.55 17.00 50.55
C SER A 117 -21.15 18.05 49.61
N LYS A 118 -21.25 19.32 50.06
CA LYS A 118 -21.78 20.41 49.21
C LYS A 118 -20.90 20.70 48.00
N THR A 119 -19.58 20.59 48.15
CA THR A 119 -18.63 20.72 47.03
C THR A 119 -18.83 19.62 45.99
N LYS A 120 -19.11 18.38 46.44
CA LYS A 120 -19.45 17.26 45.55
C LYS A 120 -20.80 17.48 44.85
N GLU A 121 -21.85 17.81 45.60
CA GLU A 121 -23.20 18.06 45.06
C GLU A 121 -23.19 19.20 44.02
N THR A 122 -22.45 20.28 44.29
CA THR A 122 -22.29 21.40 43.34
C THR A 122 -21.53 20.99 42.08
N LYS A 123 -20.53 20.11 42.17
CA LYS A 123 -19.86 19.53 41.00
C LYS A 123 -20.81 18.65 40.18
N GLU A 124 -21.61 17.81 40.84
CA GLU A 124 -22.63 16.99 40.15
C GLU A 124 -23.73 17.85 39.50
N GLU A 125 -24.13 18.98 40.11
CA GLU A 125 -25.03 19.97 39.49
C GLU A 125 -24.39 20.69 38.28
N LEU A 126 -23.09 21.00 38.34
CA LEU A 126 -22.31 21.57 37.22
C LEU A 126 -22.16 20.57 36.06
N ASP A 127 -21.76 19.33 36.34
CA ASP A 127 -21.62 18.27 35.34
C ASP A 127 -22.97 17.93 34.68
N ALA A 128 -24.05 17.82 35.47
CA ALA A 128 -25.40 17.59 34.94
C ALA A 128 -25.88 18.78 34.07
N ALA A 129 -25.56 20.02 34.47
CA ALA A 129 -25.85 21.20 33.65
C ALA A 129 -25.03 21.20 32.34
N PHE A 130 -23.78 20.75 32.37
CA PHE A 130 -22.91 20.67 31.20
C PHE A 130 -23.30 19.54 30.24
N GLU A 131 -23.66 18.35 30.74
CA GLU A 131 -24.18 17.25 29.91
C GLU A 131 -25.56 17.60 29.29
N GLN A 132 -26.43 18.28 30.03
CA GLN A 132 -27.68 18.78 29.46
C GLN A 132 -27.43 19.88 28.41
N PHE A 133 -26.47 20.79 28.63
CA PHE A 133 -26.04 21.76 27.62
C PHE A 133 -25.45 21.09 26.37
N LYS A 134 -24.59 20.06 26.51
CA LYS A 134 -24.11 19.24 25.39
C LYS A 134 -25.29 18.66 24.62
N LYS A 135 -26.23 18.01 25.30
CA LYS A 135 -27.43 17.38 24.71
C LYS A 135 -28.35 18.36 23.98
N ASP A 136 -28.50 19.59 24.50
CA ASP A 136 -29.31 20.65 23.88
C ASP A 136 -28.58 21.36 22.72
N THR A 137 -27.25 21.30 22.68
CA THR A 137 -26.41 21.84 21.60
C THR A 137 -26.22 20.81 20.46
N LEU A 138 -25.96 19.54 20.80
CA LEU A 138 -25.82 18.38 19.90
C LEU A 138 -27.14 17.94 19.24
N SER A 139 -28.24 18.67 19.45
CA SER A 139 -29.53 18.36 18.86
C SER A 139 -29.68 18.92 17.43
N THR A 140 -28.58 19.05 16.68
CA THR A 140 -28.65 19.27 15.23
C THR A 140 -29.05 17.97 14.51
N GLU A 141 -29.74 18.10 13.37
CA GLU A 141 -30.15 16.93 12.57
C GLU A 141 -28.95 16.13 11.99
N PRO A 142 -27.84 16.75 11.53
CA PRO A 142 -26.69 16.03 11.00
C PRO A 142 -25.97 15.15 12.04
N GLU A 143 -25.80 15.62 13.27
CA GLU A 143 -25.05 14.88 14.31
C GLU A 143 -25.75 13.57 14.70
N LYS A 144 -27.10 13.58 14.72
CA LYS A 144 -27.91 12.37 14.93
C LYS A 144 -27.69 11.34 13.81
N LYS A 145 -27.58 11.80 12.54
CA LYS A 145 -27.26 10.93 11.38
C LYS A 145 -25.84 10.38 11.46
N VAL A 146 -24.86 11.18 11.90
CA VAL A 146 -23.48 10.73 12.15
C VAL A 146 -23.45 9.65 13.23
N ALA A 147 -24.14 9.83 14.37
CA ALA A 147 -24.23 8.84 15.43
C ALA A 147 -24.92 7.53 14.98
N GLU A 148 -26.00 7.61 14.20
CA GLU A 148 -26.66 6.43 13.65
C GLU A 148 -25.75 5.66 12.67
N ALA A 149 -24.99 6.36 11.83
CA ALA A 149 -24.01 5.77 10.93
C ALA A 149 -22.85 5.09 11.70
N GLN A 150 -22.36 5.69 12.80
CA GLN A 150 -21.36 5.07 13.67
C GLN A 150 -21.87 3.76 14.28
N LYS A 151 -23.12 3.72 14.75
CA LYS A 151 -23.75 2.50 15.27
C LYS A 151 -23.82 1.40 14.20
N LYS A 152 -24.16 1.75 12.95
CA LYS A 152 -24.20 0.82 11.80
C LYS A 152 -22.82 0.26 11.44
N VAL A 153 -21.76 1.07 11.52
CA VAL A 153 -20.37 0.59 11.37
C VAL A 153 -20.00 -0.40 12.48
N ALA A 154 -20.31 -0.09 13.73
CA ALA A 154 -19.99 -0.96 14.87
C ALA A 154 -20.73 -2.31 14.80
N GLU A 155 -21.98 -2.33 14.32
CA GLU A 155 -22.73 -3.56 14.08
C GLU A 155 -22.13 -4.41 12.95
N ALA A 156 -21.73 -3.77 11.83
CA ALA A 156 -21.09 -4.46 10.72
C ALA A 156 -19.74 -5.08 11.13
N LYS A 157 -18.91 -4.36 11.92
CA LYS A 157 -17.62 -4.88 12.39
C LYS A 157 -17.79 -6.12 13.27
N LYS A 158 -18.78 -6.13 14.17
CA LYS A 158 -19.10 -7.32 14.97
C LYS A 158 -19.54 -8.52 14.11
N LYS A 159 -20.26 -8.30 13.01
CA LYS A 159 -20.65 -9.38 12.09
C LYS A 159 -19.44 -9.97 11.35
N ALA A 160 -18.52 -9.12 10.87
CA ALA A 160 -17.28 -9.57 10.25
C ALA A 160 -16.36 -10.31 11.26
N GLU A 161 -16.29 -9.84 12.49
CA GLU A 161 -15.53 -10.48 13.58
C GLU A 161 -16.09 -11.87 13.95
N VAL A 162 -17.42 -12.00 14.05
CA VAL A 162 -18.09 -13.30 14.27
C VAL A 162 -17.86 -14.26 13.10
N GLN A 163 -18.00 -13.79 11.85
CA GLN A 163 -17.74 -14.63 10.66
C GLN A 163 -16.28 -15.09 10.62
N LYS A 164 -15.32 -14.22 10.98
CA LYS A 164 -13.90 -14.56 11.04
C LYS A 164 -13.60 -15.67 12.06
N GLU A 165 -14.25 -15.61 13.22
CA GLU A 165 -14.12 -16.62 14.28
C GLU A 165 -14.80 -17.95 13.90
N GLU A 166 -15.95 -17.90 13.21
CA GLU A 166 -16.63 -19.08 12.67
C GLU A 166 -15.81 -19.75 11.56
N ASP A 167 -15.29 -18.97 10.61
CA ASP A 167 -14.38 -19.43 9.55
C ASP A 167 -13.14 -20.10 10.15
N HIS A 168 -12.50 -19.48 11.15
CA HIS A 168 -11.30 -20.02 11.79
C HIS A 168 -11.56 -21.34 12.54
N ARG A 169 -12.78 -21.56 13.05
CA ARG A 169 -13.20 -22.82 13.70
C ARG A 169 -13.56 -23.91 12.70
N ASN A 170 -14.27 -23.55 11.63
CA ASN A 170 -14.74 -24.51 10.61
C ASN A 170 -13.62 -24.89 9.62
N TYR A 171 -12.67 -23.98 9.38
CA TYR A 171 -11.62 -24.11 8.37
C TYR A 171 -10.21 -23.77 8.91
N PRO A 172 -9.72 -24.43 9.99
CA PRO A 172 -8.47 -24.05 10.69
C PRO A 172 -7.17 -24.23 9.90
N THR A 173 -7.25 -24.61 8.62
CA THR A 173 -6.10 -24.85 7.72
C THR A 173 -6.11 -24.01 6.45
N ILE A 174 -7.10 -23.13 6.23
CA ILE A 174 -7.16 -22.32 5.00
C ILE A 174 -6.26 -21.08 5.07
N THR A 175 -5.60 -20.79 3.95
CA THR A 175 -4.69 -19.65 3.78
C THR A 175 -5.33 -18.47 3.03
N TYR A 176 -6.60 -18.60 2.67
CA TYR A 176 -7.41 -17.63 1.94
C TYR A 176 -8.70 -17.34 2.73
N LYS A 177 -9.28 -16.15 2.57
CA LYS A 177 -10.56 -15.80 3.21
C LYS A 177 -11.70 -16.59 2.57
N THR A 178 -12.74 -16.92 3.32
CA THR A 178 -14.00 -17.35 2.69
C THR A 178 -14.66 -16.17 1.98
N LEU A 179 -15.52 -16.47 1.01
CA LEU A 179 -16.37 -15.46 0.36
C LEU A 179 -17.33 -14.79 1.36
N GLU A 180 -17.60 -15.41 2.51
CA GLU A 180 -18.57 -14.95 3.49
C GLU A 180 -17.94 -13.94 4.44
N LEU A 181 -16.71 -14.19 4.90
CA LEU A 181 -15.85 -13.18 5.55
C LEU A 181 -15.52 -12.03 4.59
N GLU A 182 -15.21 -12.32 3.33
CA GLU A 182 -14.95 -11.29 2.32
C GLU A 182 -16.17 -10.36 2.12
N ILE A 183 -17.39 -10.91 2.01
CA ILE A 183 -18.63 -10.13 1.97
C ILE A 183 -18.83 -9.33 3.26
N ALA A 184 -18.55 -9.90 4.44
CA ALA A 184 -18.75 -9.23 5.72
C ALA A 184 -17.76 -8.06 5.93
N GLU A 185 -16.49 -8.24 5.57
CA GLU A 185 -15.50 -7.17 5.53
C GLU A 185 -15.87 -6.08 4.52
N PHE A 186 -16.43 -6.44 3.36
CA PHE A 186 -16.85 -5.45 2.37
C PHE A 186 -18.08 -4.64 2.83
N ASP A 187 -19.05 -5.27 3.48
CA ASP A 187 -20.16 -4.54 4.11
C ASP A 187 -19.68 -3.60 5.23
N VAL A 188 -18.56 -3.88 5.91
CA VAL A 188 -17.90 -2.90 6.80
C VAL A 188 -17.38 -1.69 6.01
N LYS A 189 -16.62 -1.89 4.93
CA LYS A 189 -16.08 -0.79 4.10
C LYS A 189 -17.19 0.14 3.61
N VAL A 190 -18.29 -0.43 3.10
CA VAL A 190 -19.47 0.32 2.65
C VAL A 190 -20.03 1.18 3.78
N LYS A 191 -20.15 0.66 5.01
CA LYS A 191 -20.66 1.44 6.15
C LYS A 191 -19.67 2.52 6.62
N GLU A 192 -18.36 2.28 6.51
CA GLU A 192 -17.36 3.30 6.83
C GLU A 192 -17.33 4.43 5.78
N ALA A 193 -17.50 4.11 4.50
CA ALA A 193 -17.67 5.11 3.44
C ALA A 193 -18.98 5.90 3.60
N GLU A 194 -20.09 5.24 3.96
CA GLU A 194 -21.35 5.93 4.28
C GLU A 194 -21.21 6.86 5.50
N LEU A 195 -20.47 6.44 6.53
CA LEU A 195 -20.16 7.29 7.69
C LEU A 195 -19.26 8.48 7.31
N GLU A 196 -18.29 8.29 6.43
CA GLU A 196 -17.45 9.37 5.91
C GLU A 196 -18.29 10.39 5.12
N LEU A 197 -19.18 9.91 4.25
CA LEU A 197 -20.12 10.76 3.51
C LEU A 197 -21.03 11.56 4.46
N VAL A 198 -21.68 10.91 5.43
CA VAL A 198 -22.58 11.58 6.38
C VAL A 198 -21.83 12.61 7.25
N LYS A 199 -20.55 12.37 7.59
CA LYS A 199 -19.69 13.39 8.21
C LYS A 199 -19.38 14.57 7.29
N LYS A 200 -19.19 14.35 5.98
CA LYS A 200 -18.95 15.42 4.98
C LYS A 200 -20.20 16.23 4.66
N GLU A 201 -21.38 15.62 4.68
CA GLU A 201 -22.66 16.32 4.52
C GLU A 201 -23.09 17.09 5.78
N ALA A 202 -22.53 16.73 6.95
CA ALA A 202 -22.68 17.45 8.22
C ALA A 202 -21.73 18.66 8.40
N ASP A 203 -20.72 18.81 7.55
CA ASP A 203 -19.71 19.87 7.65
C ASP A 203 -20.26 21.22 7.16
N GLU A 204 -20.22 22.26 8.01
CA GLU A 204 -20.68 23.62 7.66
C GLU A 204 -20.01 24.18 6.39
N SER A 205 -18.79 23.75 6.07
CA SER A 205 -18.03 24.26 4.92
C SER A 205 -18.57 23.81 3.57
N ARG A 206 -19.44 22.79 3.52
CA ARG A 206 -20.16 22.27 2.34
C ARG A 206 -19.38 22.33 1.02
N ASN A 207 -18.15 21.83 1.02
CA ASN A 207 -17.39 21.66 -0.21
C ASN A 207 -18.00 20.53 -1.05
N GLU A 208 -18.86 20.91 -2.00
CA GLU A 208 -19.63 20.03 -2.87
C GLU A 208 -18.75 19.05 -3.66
N GLY A 209 -17.52 19.44 -4.03
CA GLY A 209 -16.54 18.56 -4.65
C GLY A 209 -16.12 17.40 -3.74
N THR A 210 -15.87 17.66 -2.44
CA THR A 210 -15.52 16.60 -1.47
C THR A 210 -16.71 15.71 -1.11
N ILE A 211 -17.93 16.26 -1.11
CA ILE A 211 -19.16 15.48 -0.92
C ILE A 211 -19.38 14.56 -2.13
N ASN A 212 -19.17 15.05 -3.36
CA ASN A 212 -19.27 14.25 -4.57
C ASN A 212 -18.19 13.17 -4.66
N GLN A 213 -16.96 13.44 -4.19
CA GLN A 213 -15.91 12.43 -4.05
C GLN A 213 -16.30 11.34 -3.04
N ALA A 214 -16.87 11.71 -1.89
CA ALA A 214 -17.36 10.75 -0.90
C ALA A 214 -18.55 9.92 -1.44
N LYS A 215 -19.46 10.52 -2.23
CA LYS A 215 -20.55 9.81 -2.94
C LYS A 215 -20.01 8.80 -3.95
N ALA A 216 -19.04 9.20 -4.78
CA ALA A 216 -18.40 8.29 -5.74
C ALA A 216 -17.73 7.10 -5.04
N LYS A 217 -17.05 7.33 -3.90
CA LYS A 217 -16.47 6.28 -3.06
C LYS A 217 -17.55 5.32 -2.54
N VAL A 218 -18.64 5.85 -1.96
CA VAL A 218 -19.78 5.03 -1.48
C VAL A 218 -20.38 4.17 -2.59
N GLU A 219 -20.56 4.70 -3.81
CA GLU A 219 -21.10 3.94 -4.92
C GLU A 219 -20.12 2.88 -5.46
N SER A 220 -18.82 3.16 -5.49
CA SER A 220 -17.81 2.16 -5.89
C SER A 220 -17.74 0.97 -4.92
N GLU A 221 -17.76 1.23 -3.61
CA GLU A 221 -17.75 0.18 -2.58
C GLU A 221 -19.06 -0.64 -2.64
N LYS A 222 -20.21 0.02 -2.91
CA LYS A 222 -21.51 -0.67 -3.10
C LYS A 222 -21.55 -1.54 -4.35
N ALA A 223 -20.94 -1.10 -5.44
CA ALA A 223 -20.84 -1.90 -6.67
C ALA A 223 -20.02 -3.17 -6.44
N GLU A 224 -18.92 -3.08 -5.68
CA GLU A 224 -18.08 -4.24 -5.36
C GLU A 224 -18.75 -5.19 -4.34
N ALA A 225 -19.38 -4.68 -3.28
CA ALA A 225 -20.21 -5.50 -2.39
C ALA A 225 -21.34 -6.24 -3.14
N THR A 226 -21.93 -5.59 -4.16
CA THR A 226 -22.95 -6.19 -5.03
C THR A 226 -22.36 -7.27 -5.94
N ARG A 227 -21.14 -7.07 -6.47
CA ARG A 227 -20.38 -8.09 -7.23
C ARG A 227 -20.13 -9.34 -6.38
N LEU A 228 -19.65 -9.18 -5.14
CA LEU A 228 -19.40 -10.31 -4.23
C LEU A 228 -20.68 -11.08 -3.89
N LYS A 229 -21.78 -10.37 -3.57
CA LYS A 229 -23.09 -10.98 -3.32
C LYS A 229 -23.66 -11.72 -4.54
N LYS A 230 -23.43 -11.20 -5.76
CA LYS A 230 -23.73 -11.92 -6.99
C LYS A 230 -22.88 -13.20 -7.15
N ILE A 231 -21.58 -13.14 -6.87
CA ILE A 231 -20.69 -14.32 -6.93
C ILE A 231 -21.16 -15.42 -5.97
N LYS A 232 -21.62 -15.08 -4.76
CA LYS A 232 -22.23 -16.05 -3.84
C LYS A 232 -23.51 -16.66 -4.44
N THR A 233 -24.43 -15.83 -4.90
CA THR A 233 -25.71 -16.27 -5.50
C THR A 233 -25.50 -17.18 -6.73
N ASP A 234 -24.52 -16.88 -7.57
CA ASP A 234 -24.24 -17.67 -8.77
C ASP A 234 -23.45 -18.96 -8.46
N ARG A 235 -22.66 -19.00 -7.36
CA ARG A 235 -22.12 -20.25 -6.79
C ARG A 235 -23.22 -21.14 -6.23
N GLU A 236 -24.15 -20.61 -5.43
CA GLU A 236 -25.27 -21.35 -4.85
C GLU A 236 -26.13 -22.03 -5.92
N LYS A 237 -26.46 -21.31 -7.00
CA LYS A 237 -27.16 -21.88 -8.17
C LYS A 237 -26.34 -22.96 -8.87
N ALA A 238 -25.04 -22.76 -9.06
CA ALA A 238 -24.17 -23.74 -9.70
C ALA A 238 -24.05 -25.02 -8.85
N GLU A 239 -24.08 -24.91 -7.53
CA GLU A 239 -24.09 -26.06 -6.61
C GLU A 239 -25.44 -26.78 -6.59
N GLU A 240 -26.55 -26.04 -6.60
CA GLU A 240 -27.90 -26.59 -6.76
C GLU A 240 -28.05 -27.35 -8.10
N GLU A 241 -27.52 -26.78 -9.19
CA GLU A 241 -27.52 -27.45 -10.49
C GLU A 241 -26.57 -28.66 -10.51
N ALA A 242 -25.40 -28.58 -9.85
CA ALA A 242 -24.48 -29.71 -9.72
C ALA A 242 -25.13 -30.88 -8.95
N LYS A 243 -25.86 -30.60 -7.86
CA LYS A 243 -26.65 -31.59 -7.11
C LYS A 243 -27.73 -32.22 -8.00
N ARG A 244 -28.57 -31.41 -8.65
CA ARG A 244 -29.56 -31.90 -9.64
C ARG A 244 -28.95 -32.77 -10.75
N ARG A 245 -27.75 -32.41 -11.24
CA ARG A 245 -27.01 -33.18 -12.26
C ARG A 245 -26.40 -34.48 -11.70
N ALA A 246 -26.08 -34.55 -10.41
CA ALA A 246 -25.67 -35.78 -9.73
C ALA A 246 -26.87 -36.72 -9.55
N ASP A 247 -27.99 -36.22 -9.00
CA ASP A 247 -29.23 -36.97 -8.82
C ASP A 247 -29.75 -37.55 -10.16
N ALA A 248 -29.69 -36.75 -11.23
CA ALA A 248 -30.06 -37.19 -12.58
C ALA A 248 -29.13 -38.29 -13.13
N LYS A 249 -27.83 -38.24 -12.83
CA LYS A 249 -26.88 -39.31 -13.17
C LYS A 249 -27.17 -40.59 -12.40
N GLU A 250 -27.43 -40.51 -11.09
CA GLU A 250 -27.76 -41.68 -10.28
C GLU A 250 -29.08 -42.32 -10.74
N GLN A 251 -30.07 -41.52 -11.14
CA GLN A 251 -31.29 -42.02 -11.76
C GLN A 251 -31.07 -42.67 -13.13
N ASP A 252 -30.21 -42.12 -14.01
CA ASP A 252 -29.86 -42.79 -15.28
C ASP A 252 -29.06 -44.07 -15.04
N GLU A 253 -28.13 -44.08 -14.08
CA GLU A 253 -27.39 -45.30 -13.75
C GLU A 253 -28.29 -46.37 -13.14
N SER A 254 -29.26 -46.00 -12.30
CA SER A 254 -30.32 -46.87 -11.80
C SER A 254 -31.17 -47.47 -12.94
N LYS A 255 -31.53 -46.66 -13.95
CA LYS A 255 -32.23 -47.12 -15.17
C LYS A 255 -31.34 -48.05 -16.01
N ARG A 256 -30.06 -47.73 -16.18
CA ARG A 256 -29.07 -48.57 -16.88
C ARG A 256 -28.88 -49.92 -16.17
N ARG A 257 -28.72 -49.94 -14.85
CA ARG A 257 -28.64 -51.16 -14.02
C ARG A 257 -29.90 -52.03 -14.21
N LYS A 258 -31.11 -51.44 -14.17
CA LYS A 258 -32.36 -52.15 -14.48
C LYS A 258 -32.44 -52.68 -15.93
N SER A 259 -31.91 -51.94 -16.92
CA SER A 259 -31.85 -52.41 -18.31
C SER A 259 -30.82 -53.52 -18.56
N ARG A 260 -29.77 -53.60 -17.73
CA ARG A 260 -28.71 -54.61 -17.82
C ARG A 260 -29.18 -55.96 -17.27
N VAL A 261 -29.98 -55.95 -16.20
CA VAL A 261 -30.67 -57.15 -15.68
C VAL A 261 -31.63 -57.73 -16.72
N LYS A 262 -32.26 -56.90 -17.55
CA LYS A 262 -33.23 -57.33 -18.58
C LYS A 262 -32.61 -57.69 -19.95
N ARG A 263 -31.30 -57.95 -20.01
CA ARG A 263 -30.57 -58.35 -21.23
C ARG A 263 -29.61 -59.53 -20.99
N GLY A 264 -29.83 -60.27 -19.90
CA GLY A 264 -29.09 -61.47 -19.55
C GLY A 264 -29.72 -62.75 -20.09
N ASP A 265 -30.30 -62.74 -21.30
CA ASP A 265 -30.67 -63.97 -22.01
C ASP A 265 -30.75 -63.73 -23.54
N LEU A 266 -30.48 -64.79 -24.30
CA LEU A 266 -30.37 -64.87 -25.77
C LEU A 266 -29.31 -63.96 -26.43
N GLY A 267 -28.55 -64.50 -27.39
CA GLY A 267 -27.54 -63.76 -28.15
C GLY A 267 -27.21 -64.44 -29.49
N GLU A 268 -26.60 -63.68 -30.39
CA GLU A 268 -26.18 -64.17 -31.72
C GLU A 268 -24.94 -63.40 -32.25
N GLN A 269 -24.44 -63.75 -33.44
CA GLN A 269 -23.08 -63.47 -33.90
C GLN A 269 -22.92 -62.33 -34.94
N ALA A 270 -21.65 -62.00 -35.18
CA ALA A 270 -21.03 -61.75 -36.51
C ALA A 270 -20.85 -60.30 -37.05
N THR A 271 -19.56 -59.95 -37.15
CA THR A 271 -18.85 -59.25 -38.26
C THR A 271 -19.09 -57.75 -38.56
N PRO A 272 -18.03 -56.99 -38.90
CA PRO A 272 -18.10 -55.63 -39.43
C PRO A 272 -17.81 -55.55 -40.94
N ASP A 273 -18.40 -54.57 -41.66
CA ASP A 273 -17.72 -53.86 -42.75
C ASP A 273 -18.51 -52.65 -43.27
N LYS A 274 -17.85 -51.48 -43.44
CA LYS A 274 -17.72 -50.76 -44.73
C LYS A 274 -17.06 -49.38 -44.63
N LYS A 275 -16.64 -48.90 -45.80
CA LYS A 275 -15.73 -47.79 -46.09
C LYS A 275 -16.21 -47.08 -47.35
N GLU A 276 -16.22 -45.74 -47.38
CA GLU A 276 -16.33 -44.97 -48.63
C GLU A 276 -15.69 -43.59 -48.49
N ASN A 277 -15.24 -43.02 -49.62
CA ASN A 277 -14.47 -41.77 -49.75
C ASN A 277 -15.02 -40.94 -50.95
N ASP A 278 -14.34 -39.82 -51.22
CA ASP A 278 -14.09 -39.25 -52.56
C ASP A 278 -14.98 -38.10 -53.14
N ALA A 279 -14.52 -36.87 -52.87
CA ALA A 279 -13.79 -36.01 -53.83
C ALA A 279 -14.51 -35.06 -54.85
N LYS A 280 -13.77 -33.97 -55.16
CA LYS A 280 -13.92 -32.95 -56.25
C LYS A 280 -15.11 -31.99 -56.11
N SER A 281 -15.12 -30.77 -56.67
CA SER A 281 -14.25 -30.05 -57.65
C SER A 281 -14.16 -28.56 -57.21
N SER A 282 -13.12 -27.71 -57.40
CA SER A 282 -12.34 -27.30 -58.59
C SER A 282 -13.22 -26.71 -59.72
N ASP A 283 -12.93 -25.58 -60.39
CA ASP A 283 -11.92 -24.49 -60.26
C ASP A 283 -12.35 -23.32 -61.21
N SER A 284 -11.83 -22.09 -61.04
CA SER A 284 -11.61 -21.09 -62.13
C SER A 284 -11.00 -19.77 -61.63
N SER A 285 -10.19 -19.12 -62.47
CA SER A 285 -9.41 -17.91 -62.16
C SER A 285 -9.55 -16.83 -63.27
N VAL A 286 -8.80 -15.72 -63.13
CA VAL A 286 -8.51 -14.62 -64.09
C VAL A 286 -9.42 -13.39 -64.06
N GLY A 287 -8.80 -12.20 -63.96
CA GLY A 287 -9.44 -10.89 -64.21
C GLY A 287 -8.83 -9.71 -63.42
N GLU A 288 -7.78 -9.06 -63.93
CA GLU A 288 -7.13 -7.89 -63.29
C GLU A 288 -7.45 -6.59 -64.03
N LYS A 289 -8.09 -5.59 -63.37
CA LYS A 289 -7.63 -4.18 -63.29
C LYS A 289 -8.62 -3.16 -62.68
N THR A 290 -8.04 -2.32 -61.79
CA THR A 290 -8.38 -0.92 -61.45
C THR A 290 -9.73 -0.56 -60.78
N LEU A 291 -9.64 0.41 -59.87
CA LEU A 291 -10.67 1.08 -59.04
C LEU A 291 -11.80 1.76 -59.85
N PRO A 292 -13.00 2.08 -59.28
CA PRO A 292 -13.26 2.34 -57.85
C PRO A 292 -14.42 1.57 -57.18
N SER A 293 -14.59 1.83 -55.88
CA SER A 293 -15.43 1.08 -54.93
C SER A 293 -16.95 1.09 -55.19
N PRO A 294 -17.60 -0.07 -55.33
CA PRO A 294 -19.04 -0.23 -55.10
C PRO A 294 -19.31 -0.50 -53.60
N SER A 295 -20.36 0.10 -53.02
CA SER A 295 -20.69 -0.11 -51.60
C SER A 295 -21.21 -1.54 -51.34
N LEU A 296 -20.42 -2.36 -50.65
CA LEU A 296 -20.83 -3.70 -50.23
C LEU A 296 -21.96 -3.64 -49.20
N LYS A 297 -23.07 -4.35 -49.48
CA LYS A 297 -24.22 -4.48 -48.58
C LYS A 297 -23.77 -4.88 -47.15
N PRO A 298 -24.32 -4.29 -46.06
CA PRO A 298 -23.77 -4.44 -44.72
C PRO A 298 -23.49 -5.88 -44.27
N GLY A 299 -24.42 -6.81 -44.51
CA GLY A 299 -24.25 -8.23 -44.17
C GLY A 299 -23.03 -8.92 -44.81
N LYS A 300 -22.56 -8.47 -45.98
CA LYS A 300 -21.31 -9.00 -46.57
C LYS A 300 -20.07 -8.51 -45.80
N LYS A 301 -20.06 -7.26 -45.32
CA LYS A 301 -18.96 -6.72 -44.51
C LYS A 301 -18.88 -7.42 -43.15
N VAL A 302 -20.03 -7.70 -42.52
CA VAL A 302 -20.09 -8.45 -41.26
C VAL A 302 -19.50 -9.85 -41.44
N ALA A 303 -19.95 -10.60 -42.45
CA ALA A 303 -19.44 -11.95 -42.72
C ALA A 303 -17.93 -11.99 -43.05
N GLU A 304 -17.42 -10.96 -43.74
CA GLU A 304 -15.98 -10.82 -44.01
C GLU A 304 -15.17 -10.54 -42.73
N ALA A 305 -15.71 -9.74 -41.80
CA ALA A 305 -15.10 -9.48 -40.51
C ALA A 305 -15.15 -10.72 -39.58
N GLU A 306 -16.25 -11.48 -39.58
CA GLU A 306 -16.39 -12.73 -38.82
C GLU A 306 -15.36 -13.77 -39.28
N LYS A 307 -15.16 -13.92 -40.59
CA LYS A 307 -14.11 -14.79 -41.14
C LYS A 307 -12.70 -14.37 -40.70
N LYS A 308 -12.43 -13.06 -40.58
CA LYS A 308 -11.13 -12.53 -40.12
C LYS A 308 -10.90 -12.76 -38.63
N VAL A 309 -11.95 -12.71 -37.80
CA VAL A 309 -11.88 -13.16 -36.39
C VAL A 309 -11.54 -14.65 -36.35
N GLU A 310 -12.28 -15.49 -37.08
CA GLU A 310 -12.07 -16.95 -37.08
C GLU A 310 -10.65 -17.35 -37.56
N GLU A 311 -10.05 -16.60 -38.49
CA GLU A 311 -8.68 -16.82 -38.94
C GLU A 311 -7.63 -16.43 -37.87
N ALA A 312 -7.81 -15.29 -37.20
CA ALA A 312 -6.95 -14.87 -36.09
C ALA A 312 -7.05 -15.85 -34.91
N ASP A 313 -8.26 -16.28 -34.59
CA ASP A 313 -8.58 -17.21 -33.51
C ASP A 313 -7.96 -18.60 -33.75
N LYS A 314 -7.88 -19.05 -35.01
CA LYS A 314 -7.10 -20.24 -35.42
C LYS A 314 -5.60 -20.06 -35.24
N LYS A 315 -5.04 -18.88 -35.55
CA LYS A 315 -3.60 -18.59 -35.35
C LYS A 315 -3.22 -18.55 -33.87
N ALA A 316 -4.02 -17.90 -33.03
CA ALA A 316 -3.82 -17.90 -31.57
C ALA A 316 -3.90 -19.31 -30.97
N LYS A 317 -4.84 -20.14 -31.43
CA LYS A 317 -4.96 -21.56 -31.00
C LYS A 317 -3.80 -22.43 -31.48
N ALA A 318 -3.27 -22.18 -32.68
CA ALA A 318 -2.07 -22.84 -33.19
C ALA A 318 -0.83 -22.49 -32.36
N GLN A 319 -0.58 -21.19 -32.13
CA GLN A 319 0.53 -20.70 -31.29
C GLN A 319 0.44 -21.29 -29.88
N LYS A 320 -0.76 -21.35 -29.28
CA LYS A 320 -0.97 -21.92 -27.94
C LYS A 320 -0.63 -23.42 -27.86
N GLU A 321 -0.87 -24.19 -28.92
CA GLU A 321 -0.50 -25.61 -28.99
C GLU A 321 0.98 -25.81 -29.31
N GLU A 322 1.60 -24.91 -30.07
CA GLU A 322 3.06 -24.86 -30.30
C GLU A 322 3.82 -24.53 -29.01
N ASP A 323 3.41 -23.47 -28.30
CA ASP A 323 3.93 -23.10 -26.98
C ASP A 323 3.85 -24.27 -25.99
N ARG A 324 2.70 -24.96 -25.95
CA ARG A 324 2.47 -26.12 -25.08
C ARG A 324 3.36 -27.33 -25.43
N ARG A 325 3.92 -27.39 -26.64
CA ARG A 325 4.87 -28.43 -27.09
C ARG A 325 6.31 -28.03 -26.84
N ASN A 326 6.66 -26.77 -27.11
CA ASN A 326 8.02 -26.24 -26.96
C ASN A 326 8.36 -25.94 -25.48
N TYR A 327 7.36 -25.56 -24.69
CA TYR A 327 7.49 -25.15 -23.29
C TYR A 327 6.44 -25.82 -22.37
N PRO A 328 6.40 -27.17 -22.30
CA PRO A 328 5.34 -27.93 -21.61
C PRO A 328 5.28 -27.70 -20.08
N THR A 329 6.30 -27.09 -19.49
CA THR A 329 6.39 -26.76 -18.06
C THR A 329 6.21 -25.26 -17.76
N ASN A 330 5.91 -24.43 -18.77
CA ASN A 330 5.79 -22.98 -18.60
C ASN A 330 4.37 -22.57 -18.17
N THR A 331 4.26 -21.88 -17.04
CA THR A 331 3.00 -21.34 -16.50
C THR A 331 2.59 -20.00 -17.15
N TYR A 332 3.54 -19.28 -17.77
CA TYR A 332 3.34 -17.96 -18.36
C TYR A 332 3.08 -18.05 -19.87
N LYS A 333 2.32 -17.10 -20.43
CA LYS A 333 2.14 -16.99 -21.89
C LYS A 333 3.45 -16.54 -22.55
N THR A 334 3.71 -16.98 -23.77
CA THR A 334 4.76 -16.37 -24.60
C THR A 334 4.31 -15.00 -25.12
N LEU A 335 5.27 -14.17 -25.52
CA LEU A 335 5.00 -12.88 -26.17
C LEU A 335 4.33 -13.10 -27.54
N GLU A 336 4.69 -14.18 -28.22
CA GLU A 336 4.12 -14.63 -29.48
C GLU A 336 2.62 -14.97 -29.35
N LEU A 337 2.24 -15.70 -28.30
CA LEU A 337 0.83 -15.98 -27.97
C LEU A 337 0.10 -14.73 -27.49
N GLU A 338 0.73 -13.85 -26.73
CA GLU A 338 0.12 -12.59 -26.29
C GLU A 338 -0.18 -11.66 -27.48
N ILE A 339 0.73 -11.58 -28.46
CA ILE A 339 0.50 -10.88 -29.74
C ILE A 339 -0.66 -11.53 -30.51
N ALA A 340 -0.68 -12.86 -30.63
CA ALA A 340 -1.76 -13.55 -31.35
C ALA A 340 -3.14 -13.38 -30.67
N GLU A 341 -3.21 -13.40 -29.35
CA GLU A 341 -4.43 -13.07 -28.59
C GLU A 341 -4.80 -11.58 -28.70
N SER A 342 -3.83 -10.68 -28.87
CA SER A 342 -4.10 -9.24 -29.09
C SER A 342 -4.68 -8.98 -30.48
N ASP A 343 -4.16 -9.65 -31.51
CA ASP A 343 -4.72 -9.61 -32.87
C ASP A 343 -6.18 -10.10 -32.91
N VAL A 344 -6.54 -11.15 -32.16
CA VAL A 344 -7.94 -11.58 -31.99
C VAL A 344 -8.80 -10.45 -31.43
N LYS A 345 -8.39 -9.81 -30.31
CA LYS A 345 -9.12 -8.68 -29.71
C LYS A 345 -9.28 -7.50 -30.67
N VAL A 346 -8.29 -7.24 -31.53
CA VAL A 346 -8.39 -6.23 -32.61
C VAL A 346 -9.45 -6.62 -33.63
N LYS A 347 -9.48 -7.88 -34.10
CA LYS A 347 -10.49 -8.34 -35.07
C LYS A 347 -11.90 -8.38 -34.46
N GLU A 348 -12.04 -8.74 -33.19
CA GLU A 348 -13.32 -8.69 -32.48
C GLU A 348 -13.86 -7.25 -32.37
N ALA A 349 -13.00 -6.28 -32.02
CA ALA A 349 -13.40 -4.88 -31.98
C ALA A 349 -13.74 -4.32 -33.38
N GLU A 350 -13.00 -4.72 -34.42
CA GLU A 350 -13.33 -4.35 -35.81
C GLU A 350 -14.67 -4.95 -36.25
N LEU A 351 -14.97 -6.18 -35.84
CA LEU A 351 -16.25 -6.85 -36.08
C LEU A 351 -17.42 -6.17 -35.33
N GLU A 352 -17.21 -5.79 -34.07
CA GLU A 352 -18.19 -5.05 -33.26
C GLU A 352 -18.51 -3.69 -33.91
N LEU A 353 -17.49 -2.95 -34.36
CA LEU A 353 -17.66 -1.71 -35.11
C LEU A 353 -18.46 -1.92 -36.40
N VAL A 354 -18.10 -2.93 -37.22
CA VAL A 354 -18.83 -3.26 -38.45
C VAL A 354 -20.27 -3.71 -38.15
N LYS A 355 -20.53 -4.29 -36.99
CA LYS A 355 -21.89 -4.65 -36.52
C LYS A 355 -22.70 -3.47 -36.01
N GLU A 356 -22.10 -2.44 -35.38
CA GLU A 356 -22.82 -1.21 -35.03
C GLU A 356 -23.08 -0.32 -36.26
N GLU A 357 -22.12 -0.19 -37.19
CA GLU A 357 -22.31 0.53 -38.46
C GLU A 357 -23.35 -0.13 -39.39
N ALA A 358 -23.63 -1.42 -39.22
CA ALA A 358 -24.61 -2.19 -39.98
C ALA A 358 -26.05 -2.16 -39.43
N LYS A 359 -26.31 -1.49 -38.29
CA LYS A 359 -27.66 -1.38 -37.70
C LYS A 359 -28.40 -0.16 -38.22
N GLU A 360 -29.69 -0.33 -38.49
CA GLU A 360 -30.62 0.78 -38.73
C GLU A 360 -31.70 0.79 -37.63
N PRO A 361 -31.97 1.94 -36.96
CA PRO A 361 -31.24 3.21 -37.07
C PRO A 361 -29.82 3.11 -36.48
N GLN A 362 -28.87 3.82 -37.09
CA GLN A 362 -27.49 3.90 -36.60
C GLN A 362 -27.43 4.73 -35.32
N ASN A 363 -26.62 4.30 -34.35
CA ASN A 363 -26.34 5.04 -33.12
C ASN A 363 -24.91 5.60 -33.19
N GLU A 364 -24.77 6.90 -33.44
CA GLU A 364 -23.46 7.55 -33.57
C GLU A 364 -22.58 7.41 -32.34
N GLU A 365 -23.15 7.45 -31.13
CA GLU A 365 -22.39 7.39 -29.89
C GLU A 365 -21.75 6.00 -29.71
N LYS A 366 -22.50 4.93 -29.98
CA LYS A 366 -21.98 3.56 -30.01
C LYS A 366 -20.93 3.36 -31.10
N ILE A 367 -21.12 3.95 -32.28
CA ILE A 367 -20.13 3.90 -33.37
C ILE A 367 -18.85 4.65 -32.97
N LYS A 368 -18.95 5.79 -32.27
CA LYS A 368 -17.80 6.53 -31.71
C LYS A 368 -17.07 5.71 -30.63
N GLN A 369 -17.81 5.09 -29.70
CA GLN A 369 -17.25 4.19 -28.68
C GLN A 369 -16.55 2.97 -29.30
N ALA A 370 -17.15 2.32 -30.30
CA ALA A 370 -16.56 1.19 -31.02
C ALA A 370 -15.28 1.59 -31.78
N LYS A 371 -15.23 2.79 -32.40
CA LYS A 371 -14.01 3.32 -33.04
C LYS A 371 -12.87 3.52 -32.04
N ALA A 372 -13.15 4.13 -30.88
CA ALA A 372 -12.16 4.29 -29.81
C ALA A 372 -11.66 2.93 -29.27
N LYS A 373 -12.56 1.92 -29.16
CA LYS A 373 -12.21 0.55 -28.76
C LYS A 373 -11.28 -0.14 -29.76
N VAL A 374 -11.53 0.01 -31.07
CA VAL A 374 -10.65 -0.48 -32.15
C VAL A 374 -9.28 0.19 -32.10
N GLU A 375 -9.24 1.51 -31.91
CA GLU A 375 -7.98 2.28 -31.83
C GLU A 375 -7.15 1.87 -30.61
N SER A 376 -7.77 1.76 -29.44
CA SER A 376 -7.16 1.27 -28.21
C SER A 376 -6.54 -0.12 -28.38
N LYS A 377 -7.26 -1.08 -28.98
CA LYS A 377 -6.71 -2.43 -29.22
C LYS A 377 -5.62 -2.47 -30.28
N LYS A 378 -5.65 -1.59 -31.29
CA LYS A 378 -4.53 -1.46 -32.24
C LYS A 378 -3.28 -0.89 -31.59
N ALA A 379 -3.41 0.05 -30.65
CA ALA A 379 -2.28 0.54 -29.86
C ALA A 379 -1.69 -0.56 -28.94
N GLU A 380 -2.54 -1.39 -28.32
CA GLU A 380 -2.15 -2.56 -27.51
C GLU A 380 -1.33 -3.57 -28.34
N ALA A 381 -1.82 -3.98 -29.50
CA ALA A 381 -1.09 -4.87 -30.42
C ALA A 381 0.23 -4.27 -30.93
N THR A 382 0.22 -2.98 -31.32
CA THR A 382 1.43 -2.27 -31.79
C THR A 382 2.51 -2.18 -30.72
N ARG A 383 2.12 -2.02 -29.44
CA ARG A 383 3.05 -2.02 -28.30
C ARG A 383 3.75 -3.37 -28.14
N LEU A 384 3.02 -4.48 -28.30
CA LEU A 384 3.57 -5.83 -28.14
C LEU A 384 4.58 -6.19 -29.26
N GLU A 385 4.28 -5.88 -30.52
CA GLU A 385 5.24 -6.07 -31.62
C GLU A 385 6.48 -5.14 -31.49
N LYS A 386 6.33 -3.94 -30.90
CA LYS A 386 7.49 -3.12 -30.55
C LYS A 386 8.35 -3.79 -29.46
N ILE A 387 7.74 -4.32 -28.39
CA ILE A 387 8.45 -5.05 -27.32
C ILE A 387 9.23 -6.25 -27.89
N LYS A 388 8.60 -7.03 -28.79
CA LYS A 388 9.24 -8.15 -29.51
C LYS A 388 10.42 -7.70 -30.36
N THR A 389 10.26 -6.60 -31.10
CA THR A 389 11.32 -5.99 -31.91
C THR A 389 12.50 -5.52 -31.05
N ASP A 390 12.25 -4.85 -29.93
CA ASP A 390 13.30 -4.30 -29.07
C ASP A 390 13.99 -5.40 -28.24
N ARG A 391 13.26 -6.43 -27.78
CA ARG A 391 13.85 -7.66 -27.20
C ARG A 391 14.80 -8.35 -28.17
N LYS A 392 14.41 -8.48 -29.46
CA LYS A 392 15.27 -9.10 -30.48
C LYS A 392 16.56 -8.31 -30.73
N LYS A 393 16.53 -6.98 -30.65
CA LYS A 393 17.74 -6.14 -30.71
C LYS A 393 18.65 -6.38 -29.51
N ALA A 394 18.09 -6.42 -28.30
CA ALA A 394 18.85 -6.66 -27.08
C ALA A 394 19.52 -8.04 -27.07
N GLU A 395 18.84 -9.07 -27.60
CA GLU A 395 19.40 -10.43 -27.74
C GLU A 395 20.57 -10.48 -28.76
N GLU A 396 20.45 -9.78 -29.89
CA GLU A 396 21.53 -9.61 -30.85
C GLU A 396 22.72 -8.82 -30.28
N GLU A 397 22.47 -7.78 -29.48
CA GLU A 397 23.52 -6.98 -28.83
C GLU A 397 24.25 -7.80 -27.75
N ALA A 398 23.51 -8.59 -26.96
CA ALA A 398 24.08 -9.51 -25.97
C ALA A 398 24.98 -10.57 -26.64
N LYS A 399 24.55 -11.16 -27.76
CA LYS A 399 25.37 -12.11 -28.54
C LYS A 399 26.64 -11.47 -29.10
N ARG A 400 26.57 -10.20 -29.53
CA ARG A 400 27.76 -9.46 -29.98
C ARG A 400 28.75 -9.21 -28.84
N LYS A 401 28.26 -8.78 -27.67
CA LYS A 401 29.09 -8.55 -26.48
C LYS A 401 29.77 -9.84 -25.98
N ALA A 402 29.05 -10.97 -25.92
CA ALA A 402 29.64 -12.26 -25.59
C ALA A 402 30.73 -12.69 -26.59
N ALA A 403 30.49 -12.51 -27.89
CA ALA A 403 31.46 -12.80 -28.95
C ALA A 403 32.64 -11.79 -29.02
N GLU A 404 32.57 -10.70 -28.27
CA GLU A 404 33.66 -9.74 -28.08
C GLU A 404 34.48 -10.08 -26.83
N GLU A 405 33.84 -10.46 -25.72
CA GLU A 405 34.53 -10.95 -24.51
C GLU A 405 35.36 -12.21 -24.75
N ASP A 406 34.86 -13.19 -25.53
CA ASP A 406 35.64 -14.39 -25.83
C ASP A 406 36.86 -14.11 -26.73
N LYS A 407 36.81 -13.04 -27.56
CA LYS A 407 37.98 -12.57 -28.31
C LYS A 407 39.04 -11.87 -27.44
N VAL A 408 38.69 -11.43 -26.24
CA VAL A 408 39.65 -10.87 -25.28
C VAL A 408 40.41 -11.97 -24.53
N LYS A 409 39.88 -13.21 -24.49
CA LYS A 409 40.51 -14.36 -23.80
C LYS A 409 41.62 -15.03 -24.62
N GLU A 410 41.60 -14.94 -25.95
CA GLU A 410 42.69 -15.44 -26.82
C GLU A 410 43.83 -14.41 -26.99
N LYS A 411 44.63 -14.21 -25.94
CA LYS A 411 45.96 -13.58 -26.08
C LYS A 411 46.97 -14.15 -25.07
N PRO A 412 48.15 -14.67 -25.51
CA PRO A 412 49.14 -15.21 -24.58
C PRO A 412 49.71 -14.15 -23.63
N ALA A 413 50.03 -14.57 -22.40
CA ALA A 413 50.62 -13.70 -21.39
C ALA A 413 52.11 -13.43 -21.64
N GLU A 414 52.56 -12.20 -21.38
CA GLU A 414 53.96 -11.78 -21.48
C GLU A 414 54.44 -11.22 -20.12
N GLN A 415 55.69 -11.46 -19.76
CA GLN A 415 56.21 -11.24 -18.39
C GLN A 415 56.79 -9.83 -18.17
N PRO A 416 56.52 -9.17 -17.03
CA PRO A 416 57.23 -7.95 -16.62
C PRO A 416 58.53 -8.24 -15.84
N LYS A 417 59.56 -7.39 -16.01
CA LYS A 417 60.83 -7.39 -15.25
C LYS A 417 60.86 -6.31 -14.15
N PRO A 418 61.71 -6.45 -13.11
CA PRO A 418 61.78 -5.51 -11.97
C PRO A 418 62.89 -4.43 -12.07
N ALA A 419 62.69 -3.29 -11.37
CA ALA A 419 63.69 -2.25 -11.06
C ALA A 419 63.16 -1.35 -9.89
N PRO A 420 63.92 -0.39 -9.33
CA PRO A 420 64.94 -0.59 -8.29
C PRO A 420 64.71 0.26 -7.00
N ALA A 421 65.63 0.21 -6.03
CA ALA A 421 65.49 0.80 -4.68
C ALA A 421 66.59 1.83 -4.29
N PRO A 422 66.37 2.67 -3.25
CA PRO A 422 67.40 3.53 -2.62
C PRO A 422 67.68 3.26 -1.12
N GLN A 423 68.79 3.81 -0.61
CA GLN A 423 69.35 3.75 0.76
C GLN A 423 70.35 4.93 0.93
N PRO A 424 71.02 5.17 2.09
CA PRO A 424 70.66 5.10 3.53
C PRO A 424 71.05 6.40 4.32
N GLU A 425 71.00 6.41 5.67
CA GLU A 425 72.10 6.81 6.62
C GLU A 425 71.59 7.15 8.06
N LYS A 426 72.51 7.54 8.98
CA LYS A 426 72.44 7.44 10.48
C LYS A 426 72.56 8.83 11.18
N PRO A 427 72.68 9.03 12.54
CA PRO A 427 73.11 8.13 13.64
C PRO A 427 72.26 8.16 14.96
N ALA A 428 72.81 7.58 16.05
CA ALA A 428 72.26 7.45 17.43
C ALA A 428 73.15 8.27 18.44
N PRO A 429 73.27 8.06 19.80
CA PRO A 429 72.79 6.96 20.71
C PRO A 429 72.38 7.29 22.19
N LYS A 430 71.70 6.33 22.89
CA LYS A 430 71.88 5.87 24.32
C LYS A 430 71.67 6.91 25.50
N PRO A 431 71.35 6.62 26.81
CA PRO A 431 71.12 5.40 27.66
C PRO A 431 69.71 5.40 28.37
N GLU A 432 69.29 4.73 29.47
CA GLU A 432 69.59 3.48 30.25
C GLU A 432 68.29 3.03 31.03
N ASN A 433 68.35 2.28 32.16
CA ASN A 433 67.21 1.75 32.96
C ASN A 433 67.55 1.65 34.47
N PRO A 434 66.68 2.02 35.46
CA PRO A 434 65.99 1.02 36.33
C PRO A 434 64.69 1.44 37.13
N ALA A 435 63.94 0.43 37.65
CA ALA A 435 63.10 0.42 38.90
C ALA A 435 61.78 1.27 39.00
N GLU A 436 60.79 1.07 39.93
CA GLU A 436 60.47 -0.04 40.87
C GLU A 436 58.94 -0.20 41.23
N GLN A 437 58.46 0.22 42.43
CA GLN A 437 57.13 -0.01 43.06
C GLN A 437 56.77 1.18 44.04
N PRO A 438 55.66 1.26 44.84
CA PRO A 438 54.54 0.31 45.11
C PRO A 438 53.09 0.89 45.23
N LYS A 439 52.10 -0.03 45.37
CA LYS A 439 50.83 -0.04 46.17
C LYS A 439 49.92 1.22 46.33
N ALA A 440 48.60 1.12 46.55
CA ALA A 440 47.57 0.07 46.35
C ALA A 440 46.17 0.60 46.74
N GLU A 441 45.07 0.05 46.19
CA GLU A 441 43.84 -0.35 46.92
C GLU A 441 42.79 -1.03 45.99
N LYS A 442 41.74 -1.62 46.58
CA LYS A 442 40.59 -2.37 45.99
C LYS A 442 39.34 -2.02 46.82
N PRO A 443 38.07 -2.36 46.44
CA PRO A 443 37.57 -3.20 45.34
C PRO A 443 36.63 -2.39 44.38
N ALA A 444 35.74 -2.91 43.53
CA ALA A 444 35.20 -4.26 43.30
C ALA A 444 34.75 -4.49 41.83
N ASP A 445 34.44 -5.77 41.53
CA ASP A 445 33.61 -6.31 40.45
C ASP A 445 34.06 -6.32 38.96
N GLN A 446 34.02 -7.56 38.42
CA GLN A 446 33.73 -7.97 37.03
C GLN A 446 34.76 -7.70 35.90
N GLN A 447 35.70 -8.65 35.68
CA GLN A 447 35.73 -9.57 34.51
C GLN A 447 37.06 -10.36 34.41
N ALA A 448 36.96 -11.64 34.00
CA ALA A 448 38.05 -12.54 33.50
C ALA A 448 39.22 -12.86 34.49
N GLU A 449 40.01 -13.94 34.39
CA GLU A 449 40.01 -15.17 33.57
C GLU A 449 40.78 -16.31 34.30
N GLU A 450 40.85 -17.50 33.68
CA GLU A 450 41.85 -18.59 33.85
C GLU A 450 41.68 -19.72 34.91
N ASP A 451 42.41 -20.81 34.60
CA ASP A 451 42.64 -22.10 35.29
C ASP A 451 41.48 -23.11 35.42
N TYR A 452 41.69 -24.44 35.33
CA TYR A 452 42.94 -25.22 35.30
C TYR A 452 42.82 -26.54 34.49
N ALA A 453 43.80 -26.85 33.62
CA ALA A 453 44.34 -28.20 33.29
C ALA A 453 45.16 -28.19 31.98
N ARG A 454 46.29 -28.92 31.93
CA ARG A 454 47.27 -28.85 30.82
C ARG A 454 48.06 -30.15 30.66
N ARG A 455 48.25 -30.62 29.41
CA ARG A 455 49.19 -31.70 28.97
C ARG A 455 48.85 -33.13 29.45
N SER A 456 49.30 -34.20 28.80
CA SER A 456 50.04 -34.35 27.51
C SER A 456 49.75 -35.71 26.86
N GLU A 457 50.18 -35.86 25.60
CA GLU A 457 50.44 -37.16 24.96
C GLU A 457 51.71 -37.84 25.56
N GLU A 458 52.15 -38.94 24.95
CA GLU A 458 53.35 -39.74 25.29
C GLU A 458 53.30 -40.70 26.50
N GLU A 459 52.52 -41.80 26.44
CA GLU A 459 53.00 -43.09 27.01
C GLU A 459 52.42 -44.35 26.33
N TYR A 460 52.50 -44.44 25.00
CA TYR A 460 52.09 -45.65 24.25
C TYR A 460 53.28 -46.53 23.83
N ASN A 461 54.04 -47.08 24.80
CA ASN A 461 54.78 -48.36 24.70
C ASN A 461 55.76 -48.60 25.88
N ARG A 462 55.48 -49.58 26.77
CA ARG A 462 56.40 -50.71 27.07
C ARG A 462 55.78 -51.82 27.94
N LEU A 463 56.42 -52.99 27.86
CA LEU A 463 56.17 -54.25 28.58
C LEU A 463 56.35 -54.08 30.13
N THR A 464 55.84 -54.95 31.03
CA THR A 464 56.17 -56.39 31.10
C THR A 464 55.19 -57.33 31.86
N GLN A 465 54.82 -58.42 31.17
CA GLN A 465 54.97 -59.85 31.56
C GLN A 465 54.20 -60.50 32.75
N GLN A 466 53.44 -61.56 32.38
CA GLN A 466 53.36 -62.91 33.02
C GLN A 466 52.57 -63.07 34.36
N GLN A 467 51.84 -64.18 34.66
CA GLN A 467 51.50 -65.42 33.93
C GLN A 467 50.12 -66.02 34.43
N PRO A 468 49.60 -67.20 33.94
CA PRO A 468 48.17 -67.62 34.00
C PRO A 468 47.90 -68.66 35.15
N PRO A 469 46.87 -69.57 35.15
CA PRO A 469 45.74 -69.80 34.21
C PRO A 469 44.35 -70.15 34.81
N LYS A 470 43.34 -70.26 33.93
CA LYS A 470 42.46 -71.46 33.85
C LYS A 470 41.72 -71.56 32.51
N THR A 471 41.33 -72.77 32.13
CA THR A 471 40.83 -73.14 30.79
C THR A 471 39.43 -73.74 30.84
N GLU A 472 38.51 -73.28 29.97
CA GLU A 472 37.35 -74.06 29.51
C GLU A 472 37.16 -73.90 27.99
N LYS A 473 36.14 -74.56 27.44
CA LYS A 473 36.11 -75.14 26.08
C LYS A 473 35.40 -74.25 25.04
N PRO A 474 35.85 -74.20 23.76
CA PRO A 474 35.26 -73.33 22.74
C PRO A 474 33.90 -73.81 22.22
N ALA A 475 33.08 -72.84 21.81
CA ALA A 475 31.83 -72.96 21.07
C ALA A 475 31.97 -72.25 19.68
N PRO A 476 31.02 -72.38 18.73
CA PRO A 476 31.34 -72.31 17.30
C PRO A 476 31.68 -70.91 16.76
N ALA A 477 32.40 -70.91 15.64
CA ALA A 477 32.79 -69.69 14.92
C ALA A 477 31.57 -68.89 14.42
N PRO A 478 31.66 -67.54 14.39
CA PRO A 478 30.62 -66.71 13.81
C PRO A 478 30.47 -67.00 12.31
N GLN A 479 29.22 -67.16 11.89
CA GLN A 479 28.81 -67.18 10.49
C GLN A 479 29.15 -65.81 9.86
N PRO A 480 29.61 -65.74 8.58
CA PRO A 480 29.97 -64.47 7.97
C PRO A 480 28.75 -63.52 7.96
N GLU A 481 28.93 -62.36 8.56
CA GLU A 481 27.91 -61.31 8.59
C GLU A 481 27.55 -60.91 7.16
N GLN A 482 26.25 -60.76 6.88
CA GLN A 482 25.83 -60.16 5.62
C GLN A 482 26.39 -58.73 5.57
N PRO A 483 26.92 -58.25 4.42
CA PRO A 483 27.36 -56.87 4.31
C PRO A 483 26.19 -55.95 4.67
N ALA A 484 26.42 -55.07 5.64
CA ALA A 484 25.40 -54.13 6.09
C ALA A 484 24.82 -53.36 4.90
N PRO A 485 23.49 -53.14 4.84
CA PRO A 485 22.87 -52.45 3.71
C PRO A 485 23.51 -51.07 3.55
N ALA A 486 24.01 -50.79 2.34
CA ALA A 486 24.76 -49.57 2.07
C ALA A 486 23.97 -48.33 2.53
N PRO A 487 24.61 -47.37 3.23
CA PRO A 487 23.90 -46.27 3.87
C PRO A 487 23.08 -45.48 2.84
N LYS A 488 21.86 -45.09 3.24
CA LYS A 488 21.07 -44.11 2.47
C LYS A 488 21.91 -42.83 2.39
N THR A 489 22.20 -42.37 1.18
CA THR A 489 22.97 -41.14 0.94
C THR A 489 22.31 -40.29 -0.15
N GLY A 490 22.46 -38.97 -0.04
CA GLY A 490 21.83 -37.97 -0.90
C GLY A 490 20.32 -37.86 -0.69
N TRP A 491 19.64 -37.25 -1.66
CA TRP A 491 18.19 -37.12 -1.68
C TRP A 491 17.48 -38.49 -1.77
N LYS A 492 16.41 -38.65 -0.99
CA LYS A 492 15.49 -39.79 -0.98
C LYS A 492 14.05 -39.29 -0.82
N GLN A 493 13.10 -39.93 -1.49
CA GLN A 493 11.68 -39.65 -1.31
C GLN A 493 11.03 -40.80 -0.54
N GLU A 494 10.43 -40.51 0.62
CA GLU A 494 9.83 -41.50 1.50
C GLU A 494 8.45 -41.00 1.94
N ASN A 495 7.41 -41.81 1.75
CA ASN A 495 6.00 -41.44 1.94
C ASN A 495 5.58 -40.13 1.24
N GLY A 496 6.19 -39.83 0.08
CA GLY A 496 5.95 -38.62 -0.72
C GLY A 496 6.79 -37.40 -0.31
N MET A 497 7.32 -37.37 0.91
CA MET A 497 8.20 -36.31 1.40
C MET A 497 9.65 -36.54 0.94
N TRP A 498 10.40 -35.46 0.71
CA TRP A 498 11.83 -35.52 0.40
C TRP A 498 12.68 -35.36 1.66
N TYR A 499 13.72 -36.17 1.75
CA TYR A 499 14.72 -36.19 2.81
C TYR A 499 16.12 -36.15 2.18
N PHE A 500 17.09 -35.60 2.90
CA PHE A 500 18.50 -35.68 2.51
C PHE A 500 19.30 -36.44 3.58
N TYR A 501 20.08 -37.42 3.13
CA TYR A 501 21.01 -38.16 3.98
C TYR A 501 22.45 -37.82 3.63
N ASN A 502 23.26 -37.52 4.64
CA ASN A 502 24.68 -37.23 4.53
C ASN A 502 25.47 -38.49 4.17
N THR A 503 26.77 -38.35 3.87
CA THR A 503 27.65 -39.47 3.46
C THR A 503 27.88 -40.52 4.55
N ASP A 504 27.64 -40.19 5.81
CA ASP A 504 27.67 -41.11 6.96
C ASP A 504 26.31 -41.82 7.21
N GLY A 505 25.28 -41.49 6.42
CA GLY A 505 23.91 -41.98 6.60
C GLY A 505 23.06 -41.19 7.60
N SER A 506 23.59 -40.13 8.22
CA SER A 506 22.80 -39.24 9.08
C SER A 506 21.80 -38.41 8.27
N MET A 507 20.65 -38.08 8.85
CA MET A 507 19.61 -37.28 8.19
C MET A 507 19.85 -35.79 8.43
N ALA A 508 19.85 -34.99 7.37
CA ALA A 508 20.05 -33.54 7.48
C ALA A 508 18.79 -32.81 7.99
N THR A 509 19.01 -31.75 8.77
CA THR A 509 17.98 -30.83 9.29
C THR A 509 18.51 -29.39 9.23
N GLY A 510 17.62 -28.40 9.12
CA GLY A 510 17.99 -27.00 8.94
C GLY A 510 18.37 -26.67 7.49
N TRP A 511 19.20 -25.65 7.30
CA TRP A 511 19.67 -25.22 5.98
C TRP A 511 20.71 -26.18 5.41
N LEU A 512 20.47 -26.65 4.18
CA LEU A 512 21.38 -27.48 3.40
C LEU A 512 21.74 -26.77 2.10
N GLN A 513 23.02 -26.63 1.80
CA GLN A 513 23.48 -26.27 0.46
C GLN A 513 23.77 -27.55 -0.33
N ASN A 514 23.14 -27.71 -1.50
CA ASN A 514 23.35 -28.85 -2.38
C ASN A 514 23.32 -28.41 -3.85
N ASN A 515 24.35 -28.80 -4.61
CA ASN A 515 24.50 -28.47 -6.04
C ASN A 515 24.30 -26.97 -6.37
N GLY A 516 24.80 -26.08 -5.51
CA GLY A 516 24.69 -24.62 -5.66
C GLY A 516 23.34 -24.01 -5.25
N SER A 517 22.34 -24.82 -4.93
CA SER A 517 21.05 -24.36 -4.39
C SER A 517 20.99 -24.53 -2.87
N TRP A 518 20.24 -23.66 -2.20
CA TRP A 518 19.90 -23.81 -0.78
C TRP A 518 18.53 -24.47 -0.62
N TYR A 519 18.41 -25.34 0.38
CA TYR A 519 17.20 -26.05 0.76
C TYR A 519 17.03 -25.95 2.27
N TYR A 520 15.80 -26.08 2.77
CA TYR A 520 15.53 -26.20 4.20
C TYR A 520 14.88 -27.54 4.51
N LEU A 521 15.47 -28.30 5.43
CA LEU A 521 14.92 -29.54 5.97
C LEU A 521 14.34 -29.23 7.35
N ASN A 522 13.08 -29.57 7.59
CA ASN A 522 12.43 -29.35 8.87
C ASN A 522 13.08 -30.21 9.99
N ALA A 523 12.70 -29.98 11.25
CA ALA A 523 13.25 -30.72 12.40
C ALA A 523 13.00 -32.25 12.33
N ASN A 524 12.06 -32.71 11.51
CA ASN A 524 11.80 -34.13 11.22
C ASN A 524 12.54 -34.64 9.96
N GLY A 525 13.44 -33.84 9.38
CA GLY A 525 14.19 -34.13 8.15
C GLY A 525 13.46 -33.90 6.83
N ALA A 526 12.15 -33.61 6.85
CA ALA A 526 11.36 -33.43 5.63
C ALA A 526 11.61 -32.05 5.00
N MET A 527 11.86 -32.01 3.70
CA MET A 527 12.11 -30.80 2.92
C MET A 527 10.92 -29.82 2.94
N ALA A 528 11.19 -28.55 3.19
CA ALA A 528 10.20 -27.48 3.17
C ALA A 528 9.97 -26.91 1.76
N THR A 529 8.76 -26.41 1.52
CA THR A 529 8.34 -25.70 0.30
C THR A 529 7.38 -24.57 0.70
N GLY A 530 7.38 -23.46 -0.04
CA GLY A 530 6.63 -22.26 0.28
C GLY A 530 7.38 -21.31 1.21
N TRP A 531 6.65 -20.44 1.91
CA TRP A 531 7.22 -19.46 2.82
C TRP A 531 7.75 -20.11 4.12
N LEU A 532 8.98 -19.73 4.48
CA LEU A 532 9.67 -20.12 5.73
C LEU A 532 10.06 -18.85 6.49
N GLN A 533 9.72 -18.77 7.77
CA GLN A 533 10.30 -17.78 8.67
C GLN A 533 11.49 -18.40 9.42
N TYR A 534 12.66 -17.77 9.34
CA TYR A 534 13.89 -18.25 9.99
C TYR A 534 14.72 -17.07 10.50
N ASN A 535 15.10 -17.10 11.78
CA ASN A 535 15.84 -16.03 12.47
C ASN A 535 15.27 -14.61 12.22
N GLY A 536 13.94 -14.47 12.26
CA GLY A 536 13.22 -13.20 12.06
C GLY A 536 13.06 -12.76 10.60
N SER A 537 13.77 -13.38 9.65
CA SER A 537 13.63 -13.12 8.21
C SER A 537 12.66 -14.11 7.54
N TRP A 538 12.03 -13.69 6.46
CA TRP A 538 11.24 -14.58 5.59
C TRP A 538 12.05 -15.03 4.38
N TYR A 539 11.89 -16.29 4.00
CA TYR A 539 12.49 -16.93 2.83
C TYR A 539 11.39 -17.66 2.06
N TYR A 540 11.58 -17.87 0.75
CA TYR A 540 10.68 -18.70 -0.04
C TYR A 540 11.43 -19.89 -0.64
N LEU A 541 10.93 -21.09 -0.38
CA LEU A 541 11.41 -22.34 -0.99
C LEU A 541 10.48 -22.69 -2.14
N ASN A 542 11.01 -22.89 -3.33
CA ASN A 542 10.20 -23.25 -4.51
C ASN A 542 9.57 -24.65 -4.37
N SER A 543 8.72 -25.06 -5.31
CA SER A 543 8.08 -26.38 -5.31
C SER A 543 9.04 -27.58 -5.40
N ASN A 544 10.30 -27.34 -5.80
CA ASN A 544 11.40 -28.32 -5.76
C ASN A 544 12.26 -28.19 -4.47
N GLY A 545 11.86 -27.36 -3.51
CA GLY A 545 12.57 -27.09 -2.26
C GLY A 545 13.73 -26.10 -2.36
N ALA A 546 14.13 -25.66 -3.57
CA ALA A 546 15.23 -24.73 -3.74
C ALA A 546 14.82 -23.30 -3.38
N MET A 547 15.62 -22.62 -2.57
CA MET A 547 15.41 -21.24 -2.13
C MET A 547 15.37 -20.25 -3.32
N ALA A 548 14.37 -19.37 -3.33
CA ALA A 548 14.23 -18.30 -4.31
C ALA A 548 15.11 -17.09 -3.98
N THR A 549 15.54 -16.38 -5.03
CA THR A 549 16.21 -15.07 -4.97
C THR A 549 15.68 -14.19 -6.11
N GLY A 550 15.77 -12.86 -5.97
CA GLY A 550 15.18 -11.90 -6.90
C GLY A 550 13.66 -11.75 -6.73
N TRP A 551 12.99 -11.34 -7.80
CA TRP A 551 11.53 -11.11 -7.82
C TRP A 551 10.74 -12.43 -7.82
N LEU A 552 9.82 -12.55 -6.87
CA LEU A 552 8.87 -13.66 -6.72
C LEU A 552 7.44 -13.13 -6.89
N GLN A 553 6.63 -13.77 -7.74
CA GLN A 553 5.18 -13.55 -7.75
C GLN A 553 4.49 -14.64 -6.91
N TYR A 554 3.65 -14.24 -5.96
CA TYR A 554 2.94 -15.15 -5.06
C TYR A 554 1.56 -14.56 -4.70
N ASN A 555 0.48 -15.31 -4.96
CA ASN A 555 -0.91 -14.88 -4.74
C ASN A 555 -1.21 -13.47 -5.30
N ASP A 556 -0.91 -13.27 -6.58
CA ASP A 556 -1.02 -12.02 -7.36
C ASP A 556 -0.15 -10.83 -6.88
N SER A 557 0.42 -10.87 -5.67
CA SER A 557 1.43 -9.91 -5.19
C SER A 557 2.85 -10.25 -5.67
N TRP A 558 3.69 -9.23 -5.78
CA TRP A 558 5.14 -9.36 -6.03
C TRP A 558 5.94 -9.13 -4.75
N TYR A 559 7.00 -9.91 -4.56
CA TYR A 559 7.93 -9.86 -3.44
C TYR A 559 9.36 -9.83 -3.99
N TYR A 560 10.30 -9.28 -3.22
CA TYR A 560 11.72 -9.36 -3.56
C TYR A 560 12.51 -10.11 -2.48
N LEU A 561 13.23 -11.15 -2.88
CA LEU A 561 14.17 -11.89 -2.05
C LEU A 561 15.59 -11.45 -2.44
N ASN A 562 16.42 -11.07 -1.47
CA ASN A 562 17.79 -10.65 -1.76
C ASN A 562 18.71 -11.83 -2.16
N ALA A 563 20.00 -11.56 -2.36
CA ALA A 563 20.97 -12.58 -2.78
C ALA A 563 21.15 -13.73 -1.75
N ASN A 564 20.78 -13.50 -0.49
CA ASN A 564 20.76 -14.53 0.57
C ASN A 564 19.38 -15.21 0.71
N GLY A 565 18.41 -14.89 -0.16
CA GLY A 565 17.04 -15.40 -0.14
C GLY A 565 16.11 -14.79 0.90
N ALA A 566 16.59 -13.81 1.69
CA ALA A 566 15.77 -13.11 2.67
C ALA A 566 14.90 -12.04 2.00
N MET A 567 13.64 -11.97 2.41
CA MET A 567 12.63 -11.04 1.87
C MET A 567 12.91 -9.59 2.30
N GLU A 568 12.97 -8.69 1.33
CA GLU A 568 13.18 -7.26 1.55
C GLU A 568 11.89 -6.50 1.89
N THR A 569 12.04 -5.38 2.59
CA THR A 569 10.97 -4.44 2.91
C THR A 569 11.48 -3.00 2.83
N GLY A 570 10.60 -2.03 2.55
CA GLY A 570 10.97 -0.63 2.31
C GLY A 570 11.40 -0.36 0.88
N TRP A 571 12.28 0.63 0.69
CA TRP A 571 12.74 1.07 -0.63
C TRP A 571 13.82 0.14 -1.19
N LEU A 572 13.60 -0.35 -2.42
CA LEU A 572 14.52 -1.18 -3.19
C LEU A 572 14.93 -0.45 -4.48
N GLU A 573 16.22 -0.34 -4.74
CA GLU A 573 16.74 -0.01 -6.07
C GLU A 573 17.02 -1.30 -6.85
N TYR A 574 16.40 -1.45 -8.03
CA TYR A 574 16.58 -2.61 -8.90
C TYR A 574 16.66 -2.17 -10.36
N ASN A 575 17.74 -2.52 -11.04
CA ASN A 575 18.04 -2.13 -12.44
C ASN A 575 17.87 -0.62 -12.72
N GLY A 576 18.26 0.24 -11.78
CA GLY A 576 18.15 1.70 -11.90
C GLY A 576 16.72 2.26 -11.79
N SER A 577 15.76 1.45 -11.34
CA SER A 577 14.41 1.87 -10.98
C SER A 577 14.18 1.64 -9.48
N TRP A 578 13.43 2.54 -8.84
CA TRP A 578 13.06 2.41 -7.43
C TRP A 578 11.70 1.74 -7.27
N TYR A 579 11.60 0.84 -6.30
CA TYR A 579 10.40 0.10 -5.92
C TYR A 579 10.20 0.26 -4.42
N TYR A 580 8.98 0.05 -3.94
CA TYR A 580 8.68 -0.01 -2.51
C TYR A 580 8.00 -1.32 -2.16
N LEU A 581 8.55 -2.05 -1.18
CA LEU A 581 7.97 -3.25 -0.59
C LEU A 581 7.35 -2.86 0.76
N ASN A 582 6.12 -3.25 1.03
CA ASN A 582 5.45 -2.94 2.30
C ASN A 582 6.06 -3.74 3.46
N ALA A 583 5.60 -3.49 4.70
CA ALA A 583 6.07 -4.21 5.89
C ALA A 583 5.80 -5.73 5.86
N ASN A 584 4.85 -6.17 5.05
CA ASN A 584 4.52 -7.56 4.74
C ASN A 584 5.20 -8.08 3.45
N GLY A 585 6.14 -7.32 2.88
CA GLY A 585 7.00 -7.72 1.75
C GLY A 585 6.41 -7.57 0.36
N ASP A 586 5.13 -7.24 0.22
CA ASP A 586 4.51 -7.08 -1.11
C ASP A 586 4.80 -5.70 -1.73
N MET A 587 4.95 -5.70 -3.05
CA MET A 587 5.30 -4.52 -3.83
C MET A 587 4.12 -3.54 -3.92
N ALA A 588 4.34 -2.32 -3.45
CA ALA A 588 3.35 -1.25 -3.52
C ALA A 588 3.16 -0.73 -4.96
N ILE A 589 1.91 -0.38 -5.27
CA ILE A 589 1.50 0.29 -6.50
C ILE A 589 0.58 1.47 -6.17
N GLY A 590 0.55 2.50 -7.01
CA GLY A 590 -0.23 3.72 -6.78
C GLY A 590 0.44 4.69 -5.80
N TRP A 591 -0.38 5.47 -5.09
CA TRP A 591 0.10 6.52 -4.18
C TRP A 591 0.59 5.97 -2.84
N LEU A 592 1.86 6.22 -2.52
CA LEU A 592 2.51 5.90 -1.26
C LEU A 592 2.80 7.19 -0.48
N GLN A 593 2.47 7.22 0.82
CA GLN A 593 2.97 8.25 1.73
C GLN A 593 4.13 7.69 2.55
N TYR A 594 5.31 8.31 2.44
CA TYR A 594 6.52 7.89 3.13
C TYR A 594 7.29 9.10 3.67
N ASN A 595 7.63 9.09 4.97
CA ASN A 595 8.32 10.17 5.68
C ASN A 595 7.73 11.58 5.40
N GLY A 596 6.39 11.69 5.40
CA GLY A 596 5.65 12.93 5.17
C GLY A 596 5.55 13.38 3.70
N SER A 597 6.28 12.74 2.78
CA SER A 597 6.20 13.00 1.34
C SER A 597 5.28 11.98 0.66
N TRP A 598 4.70 12.37 -0.48
CA TRP A 598 3.95 11.47 -1.35
C TRP A 598 4.80 11.03 -2.54
N TYR A 599 4.69 9.76 -2.91
CA TYR A 599 5.34 9.13 -4.06
C TYR A 599 4.27 8.39 -4.87
N TYR A 600 4.55 8.11 -6.13
CA TYR A 600 3.68 7.29 -6.97
C TYR A 600 4.48 6.13 -7.57
N LEU A 601 4.02 4.91 -7.32
CA LEU A 601 4.54 3.69 -7.91
C LEU A 601 3.61 3.32 -9.07
N ASN A 602 4.18 3.07 -10.25
CA ASN A 602 3.44 2.67 -11.44
C ASN A 602 2.85 1.26 -11.28
N ALA A 603 2.05 0.81 -12.25
CA ALA A 603 1.42 -0.52 -12.22
C ALA A 603 2.42 -1.69 -12.20
N ASN A 604 3.68 -1.46 -12.60
CA ASN A 604 4.76 -2.44 -12.50
C ASN A 604 5.62 -2.26 -11.22
N GLY A 605 5.23 -1.37 -10.31
CA GLY A 605 5.93 -1.06 -9.05
C GLY A 605 7.04 -0.01 -9.16
N ASP A 606 7.42 0.42 -10.36
CA ASP A 606 8.48 1.41 -10.58
C ASP A 606 8.04 2.83 -10.17
N MET A 607 8.88 3.54 -9.44
CA MET A 607 8.61 4.89 -8.94
C MET A 607 8.60 5.93 -10.06
N ALA A 608 7.47 6.63 -10.22
CA ALA A 608 7.30 7.70 -11.19
C ALA A 608 8.08 8.97 -10.80
N THR A 609 8.62 9.64 -11.82
CA THR A 609 9.24 10.97 -11.72
C THR A 609 8.73 11.87 -12.86
N GLY A 610 8.77 13.18 -12.67
CA GLY A 610 8.23 14.16 -13.62
C GLY A 610 6.70 14.30 -13.57
N TRP A 611 6.09 14.63 -14.71
CA TRP A 611 4.65 14.86 -14.82
C TRP A 611 3.86 13.54 -14.84
N LEU A 612 2.95 13.37 -13.89
CA LEU A 612 2.01 12.26 -13.78
C LEU A 612 0.58 12.75 -14.01
N GLN A 613 -0.19 12.05 -14.85
CA GLN A 613 -1.65 12.25 -14.92
C GLN A 613 -2.36 11.14 -14.13
N TYR A 614 -3.19 11.52 -13.17
CA TYR A 614 -3.93 10.58 -12.32
C TYR A 614 -5.35 11.11 -12.07
N ASN A 615 -6.37 10.28 -12.35
CA ASN A 615 -7.79 10.61 -12.23
C ASN A 615 -8.18 11.97 -12.85
N GLY A 616 -7.64 12.28 -14.04
CA GLY A 616 -7.90 13.52 -14.77
C GLY A 616 -7.08 14.74 -14.33
N SER A 617 -6.48 14.69 -13.14
CA SER A 617 -5.58 15.74 -12.63
C SER A 617 -4.13 15.48 -13.02
N TRP A 618 -3.35 16.54 -13.20
CA TRP A 618 -1.89 16.45 -13.32
C TRP A 618 -1.21 16.66 -11.96
N TYR A 619 -0.08 15.99 -11.76
CA TYR A 619 0.78 16.04 -10.60
C TYR A 619 2.23 16.12 -11.07
N TYR A 620 3.13 16.64 -10.25
CA TYR A 620 4.57 16.60 -10.53
C TYR A 620 5.34 15.92 -9.40
N LEU A 621 6.05 14.85 -9.75
CA LEU A 621 7.01 14.17 -8.88
C LEU A 621 8.40 14.70 -9.24
N ASN A 622 9.22 15.03 -8.25
CA ASN A 622 10.59 15.52 -8.51
C ASN A 622 11.53 14.34 -8.90
N SER A 623 12.84 14.61 -9.04
CA SER A 623 13.83 13.59 -9.42
C SER A 623 14.12 12.50 -8.38
N ASN A 624 13.66 12.64 -7.14
CA ASN A 624 13.63 11.59 -6.12
C ASN A 624 12.22 10.99 -5.91
N GLY A 625 11.27 11.29 -6.80
CA GLY A 625 9.90 10.76 -6.77
C GLY A 625 8.95 11.47 -5.80
N ALA A 626 9.43 12.35 -4.93
CA ALA A 626 8.54 13.07 -4.02
C ALA A 626 7.70 14.13 -4.76
N MET A 627 6.40 14.12 -4.48
CA MET A 627 5.38 15.01 -5.05
C MET A 627 5.61 16.47 -4.65
N VAL A 628 5.54 17.37 -5.63
CA VAL A 628 5.71 18.82 -5.46
C VAL A 628 4.37 19.51 -5.19
N THR A 629 4.40 20.50 -4.31
CA THR A 629 3.30 21.44 -4.03
C THR A 629 3.82 22.88 -4.06
N GLY A 630 2.96 23.85 -4.34
CA GLY A 630 3.33 25.25 -4.57
C GLY A 630 3.84 25.52 -5.99
N TRP A 631 4.64 26.57 -6.15
CA TRP A 631 5.19 26.97 -7.44
C TRP A 631 6.31 26.02 -7.93
N LEU A 632 6.16 25.53 -9.16
CA LEU A 632 7.14 24.74 -9.89
C LEU A 632 7.57 25.50 -11.14
N GLN A 633 8.89 25.61 -11.37
CA GLN A 633 9.41 25.98 -12.68
C GLN A 633 9.83 24.70 -13.44
N ASN A 634 9.28 24.48 -14.62
CA ASN A 634 9.58 23.32 -15.46
C ASN A 634 9.66 23.74 -16.94
N ASN A 635 10.75 23.39 -17.61
CA ASN A 635 11.01 23.72 -19.03
C ASN A 635 10.82 25.20 -19.40
N GLY A 636 11.16 26.12 -18.48
CA GLY A 636 11.05 27.57 -18.66
C GLY A 636 9.69 28.18 -18.25
N SER A 637 8.63 27.38 -18.21
CA SER A 637 7.31 27.80 -17.72
C SER A 637 7.18 27.64 -16.21
N TRP A 638 6.32 28.46 -15.59
CA TRP A 638 5.87 28.28 -14.20
C TRP A 638 4.53 27.57 -14.16
N TYR A 639 4.33 26.74 -13.15
CA TYR A 639 3.11 25.98 -12.84
C TYR A 639 2.81 26.11 -11.35
N TYR A 640 1.55 26.02 -10.97
CA TYR A 640 1.14 25.97 -9.56
C TYR A 640 0.53 24.60 -9.23
N LEU A 641 1.13 23.89 -8.27
CA LEU A 641 0.60 22.65 -7.73
C LEU A 641 -0.11 22.98 -6.42
N ASN A 642 -1.39 22.64 -6.31
CA ASN A 642 -2.19 22.85 -5.11
C ASN A 642 -1.62 22.05 -3.91
N ALA A 643 -2.11 22.33 -2.69
CA ALA A 643 -1.67 21.63 -1.47
C ALA A 643 -1.92 20.11 -1.46
N ASN A 644 -2.77 19.61 -2.37
CA ASN A 644 -2.99 18.17 -2.62
C ASN A 644 -2.16 17.60 -3.79
N GLY A 645 -1.20 18.37 -4.31
CA GLY A 645 -0.35 18.02 -5.46
C GLY A 645 -0.97 18.25 -6.84
N SER A 646 -2.27 18.51 -6.95
CA SER A 646 -2.93 18.68 -8.25
C SER A 646 -2.55 20.01 -8.91
N MET A 647 -2.22 20.00 -10.19
CA MET A 647 -1.91 21.19 -10.99
C MET A 647 -3.14 22.09 -11.15
N ALA A 648 -2.98 23.37 -10.87
CA ALA A 648 -4.01 24.39 -11.06
C ALA A 648 -4.07 24.90 -12.50
N THR A 649 -5.28 25.30 -12.92
CA THR A 649 -5.57 25.96 -14.19
C THR A 649 -6.58 27.10 -13.95
N GLY A 650 -6.50 28.17 -14.72
CA GLY A 650 -7.30 29.38 -14.50
C GLY A 650 -6.71 30.30 -13.43
N TRP A 651 -7.57 30.99 -12.69
CA TRP A 651 -7.15 31.95 -11.65
C TRP A 651 -6.66 31.25 -10.38
N VAL A 652 -5.47 31.64 -9.92
CA VAL A 652 -4.90 31.25 -8.61
C VAL A 652 -4.58 32.52 -7.82
N LYS A 653 -4.94 32.56 -6.54
CA LYS A 653 -4.46 33.57 -5.59
C LYS A 653 -3.40 32.94 -4.70
N ASP A 654 -2.22 33.55 -4.63
CA ASP A 654 -1.15 33.18 -3.72
C ASP A 654 -0.75 34.41 -2.89
N GLY A 655 -0.90 34.30 -1.57
CA GLY A 655 -0.95 35.45 -0.67
C GLY A 655 -2.02 36.46 -1.09
N ASP A 656 -1.60 37.69 -1.41
CA ASP A 656 -2.47 38.74 -1.94
C ASP A 656 -2.40 38.96 -3.45
N THR A 657 -1.57 38.17 -4.15
CA THR A 657 -1.38 38.30 -5.59
C THR A 657 -2.22 37.29 -6.36
N TRP A 658 -2.89 37.74 -7.42
CA TRP A 658 -3.56 36.87 -8.38
C TRP A 658 -2.64 36.56 -9.58
N TYR A 659 -2.75 35.33 -10.08
CA TYR A 659 -2.03 34.78 -11.22
C TYR A 659 -3.02 34.04 -12.13
N TYR A 660 -2.68 33.89 -13.41
CA TYR A 660 -3.47 33.09 -14.35
C TYR A 660 -2.64 31.99 -14.99
N LEU A 661 -3.09 30.75 -14.80
CA LEU A 661 -2.54 29.53 -15.38
C LEU A 661 -3.40 29.14 -16.58
N GLU A 662 -2.78 28.80 -17.71
CA GLU A 662 -3.48 28.35 -18.92
C GLU A 662 -4.07 26.94 -18.74
N ALA A 663 -4.80 26.44 -19.74
CA ALA A 663 -5.33 25.06 -19.72
C ALA A 663 -4.22 23.99 -19.71
N SER A 664 -3.00 24.35 -20.10
CA SER A 664 -1.76 23.56 -19.95
C SER A 664 -1.16 23.61 -18.54
N GLY A 665 -1.71 24.42 -17.64
CA GLY A 665 -1.12 24.75 -16.34
C GLY A 665 0.00 25.79 -16.37
N ALA A 666 0.44 26.23 -17.56
CA ALA A 666 1.52 27.22 -17.69
C ALA A 666 1.05 28.62 -17.28
N MET A 667 1.82 29.31 -16.45
CA MET A 667 1.53 30.66 -16.00
C MET A 667 1.73 31.70 -17.10
N LYS A 668 0.74 32.57 -17.33
CA LYS A 668 0.90 33.75 -18.17
C LYS A 668 1.81 34.78 -17.48
N ALA A 669 2.66 35.44 -18.27
CA ALA A 669 3.51 36.55 -17.84
C ALA A 669 3.69 37.56 -18.98
N SER A 670 3.95 38.83 -18.63
CA SER A 670 4.21 39.96 -19.53
C SER A 670 3.22 40.08 -20.71
N GLN A 671 1.92 39.94 -20.45
CA GLN A 671 0.92 39.91 -21.52
C GLN A 671 -0.48 40.34 -21.08
N TRP A 672 -1.18 40.94 -22.04
CA TRP A 672 -2.64 41.07 -22.04
C TRP A 672 -3.30 39.76 -22.49
N PHE A 673 -4.40 39.38 -21.83
CA PHE A 673 -5.19 38.20 -22.18
C PHE A 673 -6.67 38.41 -21.84
N LYS A 674 -7.54 37.59 -22.44
CA LYS A 674 -9.00 37.69 -22.29
C LYS A 674 -9.55 36.50 -21.51
N VAL A 675 -10.45 36.74 -20.55
CA VAL A 675 -11.20 35.71 -19.81
C VAL A 675 -12.65 36.18 -19.71
N SER A 676 -13.61 35.35 -20.15
CA SER A 676 -15.06 35.66 -20.13
C SER A 676 -15.38 37.08 -20.64
N ASP A 677 -14.87 37.37 -21.84
CA ASP A 677 -14.95 38.65 -22.56
C ASP A 677 -14.33 39.89 -21.88
N LYS A 678 -13.72 39.77 -20.71
CA LYS A 678 -12.94 40.83 -20.05
C LYS A 678 -11.44 40.69 -20.34
N TRP A 679 -10.74 41.82 -20.47
CA TRP A 679 -9.28 41.86 -20.63
C TRP A 679 -8.58 42.07 -19.30
N TYR A 680 -7.44 41.39 -19.13
CA TYR A 680 -6.59 41.40 -17.94
C TYR A 680 -5.11 41.48 -18.37
N TYR A 681 -4.25 42.04 -17.51
CA TYR A 681 -2.81 42.07 -17.73
C TYR A 681 -2.04 41.43 -16.57
N VAL A 682 -1.09 40.56 -16.89
CA VAL A 682 -0.12 40.02 -15.92
C VAL A 682 1.30 40.49 -16.26
N ASN A 683 2.03 40.91 -15.23
CA ASN A 683 3.40 41.43 -15.37
C ASN A 683 4.44 40.31 -15.60
N GLY A 684 5.73 40.67 -15.60
CA GLY A 684 6.83 39.71 -15.81
C GLY A 684 7.03 38.65 -14.71
N SER A 685 6.39 38.79 -13.55
CA SER A 685 6.32 37.73 -12.52
C SER A 685 4.96 37.01 -12.52
N GLY A 686 4.13 37.20 -13.55
CA GLY A 686 2.78 36.62 -13.66
C GLY A 686 1.72 37.24 -12.75
N ALA A 687 2.07 38.30 -12.02
CA ALA A 687 1.16 38.97 -11.09
C ALA A 687 0.18 39.87 -11.84
N LEU A 688 -1.10 39.74 -11.52
CA LEU A 688 -2.20 40.54 -12.06
C LEU A 688 -2.02 42.03 -11.69
N ALA A 689 -2.08 42.90 -12.68
CA ALA A 689 -2.16 44.34 -12.47
C ALA A 689 -3.58 44.72 -12.00
N VAL A 690 -3.68 45.45 -10.88
CA VAL A 690 -4.95 45.93 -10.31
C VAL A 690 -4.81 47.40 -9.89
N ASN A 691 -5.90 48.18 -9.99
CA ASN A 691 -5.95 49.61 -9.62
C ASN A 691 -4.78 50.45 -10.16
N THR A 692 -4.44 50.26 -11.44
CA THR A 692 -3.25 50.87 -12.07
C THR A 692 -3.47 51.13 -13.57
N THR A 693 -2.47 51.64 -14.27
CA THR A 693 -2.47 51.83 -15.73
C THR A 693 -1.35 51.00 -16.35
N VAL A 694 -1.67 50.26 -17.41
CA VAL A 694 -0.72 49.45 -18.19
C VAL A 694 -0.86 49.83 -19.65
N ASP A 695 0.25 50.17 -20.32
CA ASP A 695 0.32 50.56 -21.74
C ASP A 695 -0.64 51.72 -22.14
N GLY A 696 -1.09 52.52 -21.16
CA GLY A 696 -2.08 53.60 -21.32
C GLY A 696 -3.52 53.21 -20.97
N TYR A 697 -3.80 51.93 -20.72
CA TYR A 697 -5.12 51.39 -20.37
C TYR A 697 -5.28 51.23 -18.86
N GLY A 698 -6.38 51.72 -18.29
CA GLY A 698 -6.68 51.58 -16.86
C GLY A 698 -7.19 50.18 -16.51
N VAL A 699 -6.76 49.62 -15.38
CA VAL A 699 -7.28 48.36 -14.84
C VAL A 699 -7.87 48.57 -13.44
N ASN A 700 -9.05 48.01 -13.20
CA ASN A 700 -9.82 48.20 -11.96
C ASN A 700 -9.30 47.30 -10.81
N ALA A 701 -10.03 47.25 -9.68
CA ALA A 701 -9.66 46.46 -8.51
C ALA A 701 -9.68 44.93 -8.75
N ASN A 702 -10.40 44.46 -9.77
CA ASN A 702 -10.41 43.07 -10.22
C ASN A 702 -9.34 42.79 -11.30
N GLY A 703 -8.55 43.79 -11.68
CA GLY A 703 -7.58 43.74 -12.77
C GLY A 703 -8.20 43.76 -14.18
N GLU A 704 -9.48 44.10 -14.28
CA GLU A 704 -10.21 44.18 -15.54
C GLU A 704 -9.93 45.52 -16.21
N TRP A 705 -9.64 45.51 -17.52
CA TRP A 705 -9.54 46.73 -18.32
C TRP A 705 -10.84 47.55 -18.25
N VAL A 706 -10.69 48.83 -17.93
CA VAL A 706 -11.73 49.86 -17.99
C VAL A 706 -11.28 50.99 -18.93
N ASN A 707 -12.25 51.60 -19.61
CA ASN A 707 -12.07 52.55 -20.70
C ASN A 707 -12.77 53.87 -20.41
#